data_AF-A0A850AIX6-F1
#
_entry.id   AF-A0A850AIX6-F1
#
_cell.length_a   1.000
_cell.length_b   1.000
_cell.length_c   1.000
_cell.angle_alpha   90.00
_cell.angle_beta   90.00
_cell.angle_gamma   90.00
#
_symmetry.space_group_name_H-M   'P 1'
#
loop_
_entity.id
_entity.type
_entity.pdbx_description
1 polymer ?
#
loop_
_entity_poly.entity_id
_entity_poly.type
_entity_poly.pdbx_seq_one_letter_code
_entity_poly.pdbx_strand_id
1 'polypeptide(L)'
;MKISISRKGVAGWAMAMLTIFSLNLFSGDIKSVQSGNWSNPATWNTGTLPGQGDNVLVDSGHVVIYDRVSSEDIRLLHIRGTLQFSRTANTQLDVGMIIISTAEMVHVNANCSMHHNGPHWENAPRPALEVGSMDNPIPANVTARIRLKYFNDMSADCAPGIICYGGRMDFHGAPVNKTWVKLGASAVEGASTITLAETVNWKVGDHIIITRSTRPSGNIINTGSYRTNGQIQTEEKYITAISGNTVTLNSSLQHTHPKWHDGRTGEVALLSRNVIVESKDPNGERGHTMYHHGSVGSISYAEFAHLGKEGVLARYPIHYHVLGSSMRGSSVVGASVWDSHNRFVTIHGTNYLVVRDCVGYKSLGHGFFMENGAEVFNFLENNLSVLTFDTDELPGQSLAYDDNDGAGFWWANGRNAFLNNVAAETDRYGYQYEITPEIYASVAQPDGSVQSVQINTLPFILFKGNEAHGTMEYGFVGEGGDVPQDDPLIIEDLSVWFCWRAVRPDLNNYYFKNLRFRNVAYGFYGTNPKSGRVEGFEAIKTGNYAMGFDKSPEGLVTFDNVYIDTSSSHPFRIEGDQARPNALDVHVRNYTILNVEDDLIGAKSGSNARTSPDVTLYLHDWFGPGQDAKVIPSVQTRNDGLNYQNLSPIFRDDVKVAATGVPFPNNPIHLNDDLPPATVILYPQNLQSFSHQTGQITVIGTCIDASQVASVTVNGVPAAPLAENYTRWQVTLTNLSHGDLVLESRGTDQFGNVELNPHRVTIGIGTTPTGTGDPGQHQHPALAEGFELIGNFPNPFNPETAIRFRVSAANQSASQVRLVVYDILGNQVRELANEQLTPGEYLRTWDGRNDAGVPAASGLYIYEMVARNPGSPGGEATFRQAKKMLLVR
;
A
#
# COMPACT_ATOMS: atom_id res chain seq x y z
N MET A 1 1.16 29.23 40.14
CA MET A 1 -0.03 30.06 39.83
C MET A 1 -0.03 30.26 38.32
N LYS A 2 -0.70 29.36 37.58
CA LYS A 2 -0.84 29.42 36.12
C LYS A 2 -2.10 30.25 35.84
N ILE A 3 -1.98 31.31 35.05
CA ILE A 3 -3.13 32.04 34.51
C ILE A 3 -3.43 31.44 33.14
N SER A 4 -4.63 30.90 33.00
CA SER A 4 -5.20 30.43 31.73
C SER A 4 -5.66 31.64 30.91
N ILE A 5 -5.44 31.57 29.60
CA ILE A 5 -6.23 32.35 28.65
C ILE A 5 -6.74 31.36 27.61
N SER A 6 -8.06 31.18 27.60
CA SER A 6 -8.81 30.32 26.70
C SER A 6 -8.81 30.87 25.28
N ARG A 7 -8.55 30.02 24.29
CA ARG A 7 -8.92 30.28 22.89
C ARG A 7 -10.21 29.54 22.55
N LYS A 8 -11.29 30.30 22.36
CA LYS A 8 -12.44 29.90 21.54
C LYS A 8 -12.71 31.03 20.55
N GLY A 9 -12.79 30.67 19.27
CA GLY A 9 -13.77 31.25 18.37
C GLY A 9 -13.28 32.27 17.32
N VAL A 10 -13.21 31.76 16.08
CA VAL A 10 -13.69 32.38 14.83
C VAL A 10 -12.85 33.49 14.17
N ALA A 11 -12.68 33.30 12.86
CA ALA A 11 -12.24 34.25 11.82
C ALA A 11 -10.74 34.63 11.79
N GLY A 12 -10.02 33.93 10.91
CA GLY A 12 -8.64 34.28 10.54
C GLY A 12 -8.23 33.71 9.18
N TRP A 13 -9.15 33.60 8.22
CA TRP A 13 -8.79 33.46 6.81
C TRP A 13 -8.46 34.84 6.26
N ALA A 14 -7.21 35.29 6.42
CA ALA A 14 -6.53 36.28 5.59
C ALA A 14 -5.17 36.61 6.22
N MET A 15 -4.13 36.60 5.38
CA MET A 15 -2.78 37.09 5.65
C MET A 15 -1.90 36.24 6.57
N ALA A 16 -1.27 35.23 5.99
CA ALA A 16 0.09 34.86 6.35
C ALA A 16 0.93 34.77 5.06
N MET A 17 1.78 35.78 4.89
CA MET A 17 2.94 35.88 4.02
C MET A 17 2.73 35.76 2.50
N LEU A 18 2.17 36.83 1.94
CA LEU A 18 2.51 37.30 0.61
C LEU A 18 3.92 37.96 0.65
N THR A 19 4.96 37.21 0.97
CA THR A 19 6.33 37.55 0.53
C THR A 19 6.57 36.78 -0.75
N ILE A 20 6.02 37.31 -1.84
CA ILE A 20 6.41 36.91 -3.18
C ILE A 20 7.87 37.32 -3.30
N PHE A 21 8.80 36.38 -3.19
CA PHE A 21 10.06 36.53 -3.93
C PHE A 21 9.70 36.39 -5.41
N SER A 22 9.28 37.51 -5.97
CA SER A 22 9.11 37.71 -7.41
C SER A 22 10.48 37.96 -8.02
N LEU A 23 10.74 37.34 -9.18
CA LEU A 23 11.90 37.39 -10.10
C LEU A 23 12.73 36.07 -10.07
N ASN A 24 12.91 35.30 -11.16
CA ASN A 24 12.88 35.61 -12.58
C ASN A 24 12.14 34.54 -13.43
N LEU A 25 11.65 34.99 -14.57
CA LEU A 25 11.15 34.17 -15.69
C LEU A 25 12.37 33.52 -16.36
N PHE A 26 12.50 32.19 -16.35
CA PHE A 26 13.69 31.53 -16.91
C PHE A 26 13.37 30.84 -18.24
N SER A 27 13.88 31.39 -19.34
CA SER A 27 14.32 30.60 -20.49
C SER A 27 15.80 30.27 -20.24
N GLY A 28 16.19 28.99 -20.30
CA GLY A 28 17.56 28.58 -19.94
C GLY A 28 18.64 29.38 -20.70
N ASP A 29 19.71 29.76 -20.00
CA ASP A 29 20.86 30.49 -20.56
C ASP A 29 21.50 29.70 -21.71
N ILE A 30 21.46 28.37 -21.61
CA ILE A 30 21.92 27.43 -22.63
C ILE A 30 20.77 26.51 -23.01
N LYS A 31 20.44 26.45 -24.29
CA LYS A 31 19.34 25.63 -24.82
C LYS A 31 19.80 24.70 -25.94
N SER A 32 19.22 23.51 -25.99
CA SER A 32 19.41 22.60 -27.12
C SER A 32 18.83 23.22 -28.40
N VAL A 33 19.56 23.19 -29.51
CA VAL A 33 19.11 23.64 -30.84
C VAL A 33 18.85 22.48 -31.81
N GLN A 34 19.24 21.27 -31.42
CA GLN A 34 18.99 20.01 -32.12
C GLN A 34 19.13 18.83 -31.15
N SER A 35 18.64 17.66 -31.54
CA SER A 35 18.96 16.40 -30.86
C SER A 35 20.45 16.06 -31.01
N GLY A 36 21.03 15.43 -30.00
CA GLY A 36 22.44 15.02 -30.02
C GLY A 36 23.03 14.77 -28.64
N ASN A 37 24.31 14.44 -28.59
CA ASN A 37 25.00 14.24 -27.32
C ASN A 37 25.17 15.56 -26.56
N TRP A 38 25.11 15.48 -25.22
CA TRP A 38 25.41 16.60 -24.32
C TRP A 38 26.84 17.09 -24.54
N SER A 39 27.78 16.18 -24.78
CA SER A 39 29.19 16.48 -25.06
C SER A 39 29.46 17.19 -26.39
N ASN A 40 28.48 17.33 -27.29
CA ASN A 40 28.65 17.99 -28.58
C ASN A 40 28.29 19.49 -28.48
N PRO A 41 29.24 20.42 -28.69
CA PRO A 41 28.94 21.85 -28.65
C PRO A 41 27.85 22.30 -29.64
N ALA A 42 27.69 21.60 -30.76
CA ALA A 42 26.66 21.90 -31.75
C ALA A 42 25.24 21.58 -31.26
N THR A 43 25.08 20.80 -30.19
CA THR A 43 23.77 20.58 -29.55
C THR A 43 23.25 21.88 -28.93
N TRP A 44 24.13 22.82 -28.56
CA TRP A 44 23.80 23.99 -27.73
C TRP A 44 23.84 25.31 -28.52
N ASN A 45 22.91 26.22 -28.23
CA ASN A 45 22.80 27.54 -28.88
C ASN A 45 24.04 28.42 -28.73
N THR A 46 24.80 28.26 -27.65
CA THR A 46 26.02 29.05 -27.40
C THR A 46 27.24 28.50 -28.13
N GLY A 47 27.15 27.30 -28.72
CA GLY A 47 28.32 26.59 -29.24
C GLY A 47 29.30 26.15 -28.16
N THR A 48 28.88 26.17 -26.89
CA THR A 48 29.66 25.72 -25.72
C THR A 48 28.83 24.75 -24.88
N LEU A 49 29.51 23.87 -24.14
CA LEU A 49 28.85 22.88 -23.30
C LEU A 49 28.33 23.54 -22.03
N PRO A 50 27.16 23.14 -21.50
CA PRO A 50 26.74 23.57 -20.17
C PRO A 50 27.77 23.23 -19.08
N GLY A 51 27.99 24.17 -18.17
CA GLY A 51 28.97 24.12 -17.09
C GLY A 51 28.50 24.81 -15.80
N GLN A 52 29.44 25.17 -14.93
CA GLN A 52 29.18 25.67 -13.57
C GLN A 52 28.14 26.82 -13.53
N GLY A 53 27.06 26.59 -12.78
CA GLY A 53 26.04 27.60 -12.49
C GLY A 53 25.03 27.85 -13.61
N ASP A 54 25.15 27.14 -14.75
CA ASP A 54 24.28 27.37 -15.90
C ASP A 54 22.85 26.87 -15.66
N ASN A 55 21.88 27.59 -16.24
CA ASN A 55 20.51 27.10 -16.41
C ASN A 55 20.35 26.53 -17.82
N VAL A 56 20.01 25.24 -17.90
CA VAL A 56 19.99 24.46 -19.13
C VAL A 56 18.56 24.11 -19.51
N LEU A 57 18.21 24.31 -20.79
CA LEU A 57 16.94 23.89 -21.37
C LEU A 57 17.15 22.81 -22.44
N VAL A 58 16.57 21.63 -22.22
CA VAL A 58 16.36 20.63 -23.27
C VAL A 58 14.99 20.91 -23.90
N ASP A 59 15.01 21.54 -25.07
CA ASP A 59 13.81 22.08 -25.72
C ASP A 59 12.92 21.00 -26.32
N SER A 60 11.65 21.33 -26.54
CA SER A 60 10.65 20.42 -27.07
C SER A 60 11.08 19.84 -28.43
N GLY A 61 10.83 18.54 -28.63
CA GLY A 61 11.20 17.83 -29.86
C GLY A 61 12.67 17.41 -29.96
N HIS A 62 13.54 17.84 -29.04
CA HIS A 62 14.92 17.37 -28.99
C HIS A 62 15.10 16.19 -28.03
N VAL A 63 15.99 15.27 -28.42
CA VAL A 63 16.51 14.20 -27.56
C VAL A 63 17.99 14.49 -27.33
N VAL A 64 18.35 14.79 -26.09
CA VAL A 64 19.74 15.03 -25.68
C VAL A 64 20.25 13.83 -24.90
N ILE A 65 21.40 13.27 -25.31
CA ILE A 65 22.02 12.14 -24.62
C ILE A 65 23.09 12.66 -23.66
N TYR A 66 22.85 12.55 -22.35
CA TYR A 66 23.85 12.83 -21.33
C TYR A 66 24.92 11.74 -21.32
N ASP A 67 26.13 12.06 -21.78
CA ASP A 67 27.18 11.08 -22.10
C ASP A 67 28.52 11.37 -21.42
N ARG A 68 28.49 12.06 -20.27
CA ARG A 68 29.68 12.53 -19.58
C ARG A 68 29.65 12.30 -18.07
N VAL A 69 30.86 12.15 -17.51
CA VAL A 69 31.12 12.38 -16.09
C VAL A 69 31.53 13.84 -15.92
N SER A 70 30.73 14.62 -15.20
CA SER A 70 30.99 16.03 -14.93
C SER A 70 30.92 16.31 -13.43
N SER A 71 31.78 17.22 -12.96
CA SER A 71 31.71 17.78 -11.59
C SER A 71 31.25 19.25 -11.57
N GLU A 72 30.97 19.81 -12.75
CA GLU A 72 30.37 21.13 -12.91
C GLU A 72 28.96 21.10 -12.31
N ASP A 73 28.68 22.01 -11.37
CA ASP A 73 27.36 22.12 -10.75
C ASP A 73 26.42 22.88 -11.68
N ILE A 74 25.58 22.15 -12.42
CA ILE A 74 24.51 22.76 -13.20
C ILE A 74 23.49 23.35 -12.23
N ARG A 75 23.08 24.61 -12.44
CA ARG A 75 22.14 25.25 -11.52
C ARG A 75 20.75 24.66 -11.68
N LEU A 76 20.21 24.71 -12.89
CA LEU A 76 18.86 24.26 -13.23
C LEU A 76 18.91 23.51 -14.55
N LEU A 77 18.16 22.42 -14.65
CA LEU A 77 17.93 21.67 -15.87
C LEU A 77 16.44 21.53 -16.11
N HIS A 78 15.90 22.26 -17.09
CA HIS A 78 14.52 22.17 -17.52
C HIS A 78 14.41 21.29 -18.76
N ILE A 79 13.59 20.24 -18.69
CA ILE A 79 13.41 19.24 -19.74
C ILE A 79 12.00 19.39 -20.31
N ARG A 80 11.91 19.92 -21.52
CA ARG A 80 10.70 19.98 -22.37
C ARG A 80 10.72 18.96 -23.51
N GLY A 81 11.92 18.49 -23.89
CA GLY A 81 12.15 17.37 -24.81
C GLY A 81 12.42 16.08 -24.05
N THR A 82 13.48 15.35 -24.40
CA THR A 82 13.95 14.18 -23.66
C THR A 82 15.41 14.33 -23.30
N LEU A 83 15.75 14.16 -22.02
CA LEU A 83 17.12 13.93 -21.59
C LEU A 83 17.30 12.43 -21.30
N GLN A 84 18.17 11.78 -22.07
CA GLN A 84 18.46 10.36 -21.94
C GLN A 84 19.87 10.16 -21.41
N PHE A 85 20.07 9.30 -20.43
CA PHE A 85 21.42 8.97 -19.95
C PHE A 85 22.07 7.91 -20.83
N SER A 86 23.36 8.10 -21.12
CA SER A 86 24.13 7.14 -21.91
C SER A 86 24.13 5.76 -21.27
N ARG A 87 23.89 4.75 -22.10
CA ARG A 87 23.97 3.34 -21.73
C ARG A 87 25.33 2.71 -22.04
N THR A 88 26.24 3.46 -22.67
CA THR A 88 27.54 2.97 -23.14
C THR A 88 28.73 3.64 -22.46
N ALA A 89 28.48 4.71 -21.69
CA ALA A 89 29.48 5.43 -20.94
C ALA A 89 28.98 5.77 -19.53
N ASN A 90 29.88 5.74 -18.56
CA ASN A 90 29.57 6.22 -17.21
C ASN A 90 29.18 7.70 -17.25
N THR A 91 28.23 8.08 -16.41
CA THR A 91 27.71 9.44 -16.34
C THR A 91 27.61 9.92 -14.89
N GLN A 92 27.85 11.22 -14.70
CA GLN A 92 27.64 11.89 -13.43
C GLN A 92 27.19 13.33 -13.69
N LEU A 93 25.97 13.65 -13.28
CA LEU A 93 25.38 14.99 -13.35
C LEU A 93 25.28 15.58 -11.94
N ASP A 94 26.01 16.65 -11.66
CA ASP A 94 25.80 17.46 -10.47
C ASP A 94 24.84 18.60 -10.82
N VAL A 95 23.71 18.70 -10.12
CA VAL A 95 22.64 19.63 -10.48
C VAL A 95 21.84 20.13 -9.29
N GLY A 96 21.44 21.41 -9.29
CA GLY A 96 20.56 21.95 -8.25
C GLY A 96 19.12 21.52 -8.39
N MET A 97 18.53 21.76 -9.56
CA MET A 97 17.14 21.39 -9.84
C MET A 97 17.02 20.72 -11.20
N ILE A 98 16.29 19.61 -11.29
CA ILE A 98 15.78 19.07 -12.56
C ILE A 98 14.26 19.25 -12.58
N ILE A 99 13.73 19.80 -13.66
CA ILE A 99 12.30 19.98 -13.84
C ILE A 99 11.88 19.39 -15.17
N ILE A 100 10.88 18.51 -15.14
CA ILE A 100 10.36 17.83 -16.33
C ILE A 100 8.93 18.32 -16.52
N SER A 101 8.70 19.18 -17.51
CA SER A 101 7.39 19.76 -17.77
C SER A 101 7.28 20.29 -19.20
N THR A 102 6.05 20.48 -19.68
CA THR A 102 5.80 21.10 -20.99
C THR A 102 5.87 22.63 -20.95
N ALA A 103 5.84 23.21 -19.75
CA ALA A 103 5.80 24.64 -19.52
C ALA A 103 6.91 25.35 -20.31
N GLU A 104 6.61 26.50 -20.91
CA GLU A 104 7.65 27.36 -21.50
C GLU A 104 8.50 28.04 -20.43
N MET A 105 7.89 28.35 -19.29
CA MET A 105 8.54 28.98 -18.15
C MET A 105 8.15 28.23 -16.89
N VAL A 106 9.13 28.04 -16.01
CA VAL A 106 8.91 27.38 -14.73
C VAL A 106 9.11 28.35 -13.58
N HIS A 107 8.09 28.42 -12.73
CA HIS A 107 8.15 29.04 -11.42
C HIS A 107 7.92 27.98 -10.36
N VAL A 108 8.99 27.61 -9.64
CA VAL A 108 8.89 26.71 -8.50
C VAL A 108 8.83 27.56 -7.24
N ASN A 109 7.72 27.49 -6.52
CA ASN A 109 7.59 28.14 -5.21
C ASN A 109 8.23 27.27 -4.11
N ALA A 110 8.25 27.75 -2.86
CA ALA A 110 8.78 26.99 -1.72
C ALA A 110 8.10 25.62 -1.51
N ASN A 111 6.85 25.47 -1.98
CA ASN A 111 6.09 24.22 -1.91
C ASN A 111 6.42 23.24 -3.05
N CYS A 112 7.36 23.57 -3.94
CA CYS A 112 7.64 22.83 -5.16
C CYS A 112 6.44 22.70 -6.13
N SER A 113 5.42 23.53 -5.97
CA SER A 113 4.27 23.55 -6.86
C SER A 113 4.51 24.50 -8.03
N MET A 114 4.00 24.15 -9.21
CA MET A 114 4.08 24.98 -10.42
C MET A 114 2.70 25.53 -10.79
N HIS A 115 2.53 26.86 -10.72
CA HIS A 115 1.32 27.54 -11.16
C HIS A 115 1.28 27.65 -12.69
N HIS A 116 0.79 26.60 -13.35
CA HIS A 116 0.45 26.63 -14.77
C HIS A 116 -0.76 25.75 -15.03
N ASN A 117 -1.59 26.16 -15.99
CA ASN A 117 -2.68 25.32 -16.48
C ASN A 117 -2.04 24.00 -16.96
N GLY A 118 -2.50 22.88 -16.40
CA GLY A 118 -1.90 21.57 -16.63
C GLY A 118 -1.77 21.23 -18.11
N PRO A 119 -0.83 20.35 -18.50
CA PRO A 119 -0.61 20.05 -19.90
C PRO A 119 -1.84 19.42 -20.55
N HIS A 120 -2.37 20.08 -21.58
CA HIS A 120 -3.16 19.41 -22.61
C HIS A 120 -2.19 18.62 -23.49
N TRP A 121 -2.17 17.29 -23.34
CA TRP A 121 -1.29 16.35 -24.07
C TRP A 121 -1.77 16.05 -25.50
N GLU A 122 -2.62 16.91 -26.07
CA GLU A 122 -3.11 16.73 -27.43
C GLU A 122 -1.95 16.96 -28.43
N ASN A 123 -1.42 15.86 -28.97
CA ASN A 123 -0.54 15.79 -30.15
C ASN A 123 0.97 16.06 -29.96
N ALA A 124 1.52 16.13 -28.75
CA ALA A 124 2.96 16.35 -28.52
C ALA A 124 3.64 15.23 -27.70
N PRO A 125 4.89 14.83 -28.01
CA PRO A 125 5.66 13.90 -27.18
C PRO A 125 5.82 14.43 -25.76
N ARG A 126 5.56 13.58 -24.77
CA ARG A 126 5.68 13.92 -23.35
C ARG A 126 7.15 14.21 -22.99
N PRO A 127 7.46 15.31 -22.28
CA PRO A 127 8.80 15.58 -21.79
C PRO A 127 9.30 14.43 -20.90
N ALA A 128 10.56 14.03 -21.03
CA ALA A 128 11.06 12.84 -20.37
C ALA A 128 12.48 12.98 -19.80
N LEU A 129 12.65 12.59 -18.54
CA LEU A 129 13.95 12.20 -17.99
C LEU A 129 14.05 10.68 -18.03
N GLU A 130 14.97 10.15 -18.84
CA GLU A 130 15.15 8.72 -19.06
C GLU A 130 16.54 8.26 -18.61
N VAL A 131 16.61 7.68 -17.42
CA VAL A 131 17.83 7.02 -16.91
C VAL A 131 17.69 5.52 -17.14
N GLY A 132 17.78 5.12 -18.41
CA GLY A 132 17.42 3.78 -18.88
C GLY A 132 15.90 3.61 -19.04
N SER A 133 15.48 2.51 -19.64
CA SER A 133 14.07 2.11 -19.74
C SER A 133 13.88 0.65 -19.33
N MET A 134 12.62 0.21 -19.15
CA MET A 134 12.34 -1.17 -18.73
C MET A 134 12.89 -2.23 -19.71
N ASP A 135 12.80 -1.99 -21.02
CA ASP A 135 13.42 -2.86 -22.06
C ASP A 135 14.93 -2.71 -22.14
N ASN A 136 15.41 -1.51 -21.81
CA ASN A 136 16.78 -1.07 -22.06
C ASN A 136 17.35 -0.38 -20.83
N PRO A 137 17.52 -1.10 -19.70
CA PRO A 137 18.07 -0.49 -18.49
C PRO A 137 19.52 -0.06 -18.70
N ILE A 138 20.03 0.80 -17.81
CA ILE A 138 21.46 1.10 -17.73
C ILE A 138 22.22 -0.21 -17.47
N PRO A 139 23.15 -0.62 -18.35
CA PRO A 139 23.85 -1.90 -18.22
C PRO A 139 24.66 -2.01 -16.93
N ALA A 140 24.82 -3.22 -16.42
CA ALA A 140 25.39 -3.47 -15.09
C ALA A 140 26.87 -3.06 -14.92
N ASN A 141 27.57 -2.76 -16.03
CA ASN A 141 28.94 -2.26 -16.08
C ASN A 141 29.03 -0.75 -16.34
N VAL A 142 27.89 -0.06 -16.41
CA VAL A 142 27.77 1.38 -16.60
C VAL A 142 27.05 1.99 -15.40
N THR A 143 27.59 3.09 -14.88
CA THR A 143 26.98 3.87 -13.80
C THR A 143 26.33 5.12 -14.36
N ALA A 144 25.09 5.39 -13.95
CA ALA A 144 24.42 6.66 -14.16
C ALA A 144 24.12 7.31 -12.81
N ARG A 145 24.78 8.45 -12.54
CA ARG A 145 24.69 9.14 -11.25
C ARG A 145 24.15 10.55 -11.42
N ILE A 146 23.21 10.92 -10.56
CA ILE A 146 22.72 12.30 -10.38
C ILE A 146 23.00 12.70 -8.94
N ARG A 147 23.74 13.80 -8.75
CA ARG A 147 24.02 14.38 -7.43
C ARG A 147 23.34 15.73 -7.29
N LEU A 148 22.43 15.84 -6.34
CA LEU A 148 21.64 17.02 -6.07
C LEU A 148 22.45 18.01 -5.22
N LYS A 149 22.68 19.21 -5.76
CA LYS A 149 23.55 20.24 -5.17
C LYS A 149 22.75 21.47 -4.77
N TYR A 150 22.69 21.76 -3.47
CA TYR A 150 22.11 23.01 -3.01
C TYR A 150 22.95 24.24 -3.38
N PHE A 151 22.26 25.30 -3.82
CA PHE A 151 22.79 26.64 -4.04
C PHE A 151 22.10 27.63 -3.09
N ASN A 152 22.88 28.49 -2.43
CA ASN A 152 22.41 29.36 -1.33
C ASN A 152 21.34 30.39 -1.73
N ASP A 153 21.17 30.64 -3.02
CA ASP A 153 20.17 31.55 -3.59
C ASP A 153 18.91 30.80 -4.07
N MET A 154 18.80 29.49 -3.80
CA MET A 154 17.59 28.70 -3.98
C MET A 154 16.83 28.53 -2.66
N SER A 155 15.52 28.30 -2.74
CA SER A 155 14.70 27.94 -1.57
C SER A 155 15.21 26.61 -0.98
N ALA A 156 15.64 26.62 0.28
CA ALA A 156 16.02 25.41 1.00
C ALA A 156 14.84 24.45 1.22
N ASP A 157 13.61 24.97 1.24
CA ASP A 157 12.42 24.11 1.39
C ASP A 157 12.24 23.22 0.17
N CYS A 158 12.46 23.74 -1.05
CA CYS A 158 12.26 22.98 -2.29
C CYS A 158 13.56 22.40 -2.88
N ALA A 159 14.63 23.19 -2.95
CA ALA A 159 15.86 22.79 -3.62
C ALA A 159 16.86 22.15 -2.64
N PRO A 160 17.76 21.28 -3.12
CA PRO A 160 17.81 20.77 -4.49
C PRO A 160 16.78 19.65 -4.74
N GLY A 161 16.46 19.33 -5.99
CA GLY A 161 15.42 18.34 -6.27
C GLY A 161 15.18 17.97 -7.72
N ILE A 162 14.44 16.88 -7.92
CA ILE A 162 13.92 16.44 -9.23
C ILE A 162 12.39 16.49 -9.19
N ILE A 163 11.79 17.35 -10.01
CA ILE A 163 10.33 17.55 -10.06
C ILE A 163 9.80 17.17 -11.44
N CYS A 164 9.00 16.12 -11.50
CA CYS A 164 8.26 15.74 -12.69
C CYS A 164 6.84 16.27 -12.59
N TYR A 165 6.37 17.02 -13.59
CA TYR A 165 5.02 17.59 -13.62
C TYR A 165 4.42 17.44 -15.01
N GLY A 166 3.48 16.51 -15.16
CA GLY A 166 2.92 16.16 -16.47
C GLY A 166 3.91 15.47 -17.42
N GLY A 167 5.14 15.22 -16.96
CA GLY A 167 6.20 14.57 -17.73
C GLY A 167 6.24 13.06 -17.54
N ARG A 168 7.33 12.45 -18.03
CA ARG A 168 7.74 11.08 -17.74
C ARG A 168 9.09 11.10 -17.02
N MET A 169 9.21 10.35 -15.93
CA MET A 169 10.47 10.22 -15.20
C MET A 169 10.76 8.76 -14.92
N ASP A 170 11.83 8.24 -15.51
CA ASP A 170 12.18 6.83 -15.46
C ASP A 170 13.61 6.62 -14.93
N PHE A 171 13.76 5.65 -14.03
CA PHE A 171 15.05 5.23 -13.50
C PHE A 171 15.14 3.70 -13.56
N HIS A 172 15.89 3.17 -14.52
CA HIS A 172 16.01 1.72 -14.74
C HIS A 172 17.48 1.29 -14.73
N GLY A 173 17.93 0.80 -13.58
CA GLY A 173 19.22 0.16 -13.41
C GLY A 173 19.22 -1.31 -13.81
N ALA A 174 20.39 -1.93 -13.72
CA ALA A 174 20.56 -3.33 -14.04
C ALA A 174 19.77 -4.22 -13.06
N PRO A 175 18.96 -5.18 -13.55
CA PRO A 175 18.19 -6.05 -12.68
C PRO A 175 19.05 -6.87 -11.72
N VAL A 176 18.59 -6.91 -10.46
CA VAL A 176 19.14 -7.76 -9.39
C VAL A 176 18.18 -8.90 -9.14
N ASN A 177 18.67 -10.14 -8.99
CA ASN A 177 17.78 -11.29 -8.83
C ASN A 177 17.10 -11.32 -7.44
N LYS A 178 17.76 -10.77 -6.43
CA LYS A 178 17.30 -10.64 -5.04
C LYS A 178 17.83 -9.33 -4.48
N THR A 179 16.97 -8.42 -4.05
CA THR A 179 17.41 -7.17 -3.40
C THR A 179 17.74 -7.38 -1.93
N TRP A 180 17.17 -8.41 -1.31
CA TRP A 180 17.50 -8.87 0.02
C TRP A 180 17.17 -10.36 0.14
N VAL A 181 17.79 -11.02 1.12
CA VAL A 181 17.57 -12.44 1.45
C VAL A 181 17.69 -12.62 2.96
N LYS A 182 17.20 -13.74 3.49
CA LYS A 182 17.46 -14.13 4.89
C LYS A 182 18.89 -14.67 5.04
N LEU A 183 19.46 -14.57 6.24
CA LEU A 183 20.68 -15.29 6.61
C LEU A 183 20.45 -16.81 6.58
N GLY A 184 21.38 -17.55 5.97
CA GLY A 184 21.34 -19.01 5.87
C GLY A 184 21.78 -19.72 7.16
N ALA A 185 22.63 -19.06 7.96
CA ALA A 185 23.14 -19.54 9.23
C ALA A 185 23.45 -18.35 10.17
N SER A 186 23.59 -18.62 11.47
CA SER A 186 24.06 -17.61 12.43
C SER A 186 25.42 -17.08 12.01
N ALA A 187 25.60 -15.75 12.01
CA ALA A 187 26.87 -15.10 11.82
C ALA A 187 27.35 -14.53 13.15
N VAL A 188 28.46 -15.06 13.69
CA VAL A 188 28.95 -14.69 15.02
C VAL A 188 29.81 -13.43 14.96
N GLU A 189 29.84 -12.70 16.08
CA GLU A 189 30.77 -11.58 16.27
C GLU A 189 32.22 -12.02 15.96
N GLY A 190 32.98 -11.15 15.29
CA GLY A 190 34.33 -11.43 14.81
C GLY A 190 34.40 -12.17 13.46
N ALA A 191 33.30 -12.77 12.98
CA ALA A 191 33.29 -13.44 11.68
C ALA A 191 33.43 -12.44 10.52
N SER A 192 34.21 -12.81 9.51
CA SER A 192 34.40 -12.03 8.27
C SER A 192 33.63 -12.60 7.08
N THR A 193 32.79 -13.60 7.32
CA THR A 193 31.95 -14.26 6.30
C THR A 193 30.56 -14.50 6.83
N ILE A 194 29.57 -14.38 5.95
CA ILE A 194 28.17 -14.74 6.23
C ILE A 194 27.68 -15.76 5.21
N THR A 195 26.69 -16.56 5.61
CA THR A 195 25.99 -17.48 4.72
C THR A 195 24.59 -16.96 4.46
N LEU A 196 24.19 -16.90 3.19
CA LEU A 196 22.87 -16.50 2.73
C LEU A 196 21.94 -17.71 2.61
N ALA A 197 20.63 -17.50 2.80
CA ALA A 197 19.63 -18.56 2.65
C ALA A 197 19.42 -18.94 1.17
N GLU A 198 19.69 -18.01 0.25
CA GLU A 198 19.53 -18.18 -1.20
C GLU A 198 20.77 -17.63 -1.94
N THR A 199 21.00 -18.12 -3.16
CA THR A 199 22.05 -17.57 -4.04
C THR A 199 21.65 -16.19 -4.59
N VAL A 200 22.63 -15.30 -4.72
CA VAL A 200 22.43 -13.93 -5.21
C VAL A 200 23.35 -13.63 -6.41
N ASN A 201 22.99 -12.64 -7.23
CA ASN A 201 23.83 -12.13 -8.32
C ASN A 201 24.55 -10.81 -7.96
N TRP A 202 24.73 -10.55 -6.66
CA TRP A 202 25.50 -9.42 -6.14
C TRP A 202 26.97 -9.51 -6.55
N LYS A 203 27.71 -8.43 -6.36
CA LYS A 203 29.08 -8.24 -6.87
C LYS A 203 30.04 -7.85 -5.76
N VAL A 204 31.32 -8.11 -5.99
CA VAL A 204 32.40 -7.56 -5.17
C VAL A 204 32.37 -6.04 -5.25
N GLY A 205 32.47 -5.38 -4.09
CA GLY A 205 32.34 -3.93 -3.94
C GLY A 205 30.92 -3.46 -3.58
N ASP A 206 29.91 -4.33 -3.66
CA ASP A 206 28.55 -3.97 -3.29
C ASP A 206 28.42 -3.66 -1.79
N HIS A 207 27.63 -2.64 -1.48
CA HIS A 207 27.25 -2.22 -0.13
C HIS A 207 26.03 -3.01 0.34
N ILE A 208 26.14 -3.65 1.50
CA ILE A 208 25.08 -4.45 2.11
C ILE A 208 24.84 -4.06 3.56
N ILE A 209 23.64 -4.34 4.06
CA ILE A 209 23.32 -4.34 5.48
C ILE A 209 23.01 -5.75 5.96
N ILE A 210 23.26 -6.01 7.25
CA ILE A 210 22.97 -7.27 7.92
C ILE A 210 22.18 -6.95 9.20
N THR A 211 20.89 -7.29 9.24
CA THR A 211 20.05 -7.02 10.41
C THR A 211 20.37 -8.00 11.53
N ARG A 212 20.23 -7.57 12.78
CA ARG A 212 20.51 -8.43 13.93
C ARG A 212 19.34 -9.33 14.27
N SER A 213 18.12 -8.89 14.02
CA SER A 213 16.87 -9.60 14.35
C SER A 213 16.57 -9.77 15.84
N THR A 214 17.14 -8.90 16.68
CA THR A 214 16.90 -8.85 18.13
C THR A 214 16.90 -7.41 18.61
N ARG A 215 16.23 -7.14 19.74
CA ARG A 215 16.38 -5.85 20.43
C ARG A 215 17.69 -5.74 21.22
N PRO A 216 18.25 -4.53 21.35
CA PRO A 216 19.41 -4.26 22.18
C PRO A 216 19.16 -4.60 23.66
N SER A 217 20.09 -5.35 24.27
CA SER A 217 20.15 -5.79 25.68
C SER A 217 18.81 -6.19 26.33
N GLY A 218 18.31 -7.39 26.00
CA GLY A 218 17.82 -8.42 26.95
C GLY A 218 16.68 -8.12 27.92
N ASN A 219 16.16 -6.90 27.96
CA ASN A 219 15.05 -6.46 28.78
C ASN A 219 14.01 -5.87 27.84
N ILE A 220 12.87 -6.53 27.74
CA ILE A 220 11.83 -6.19 26.76
C ILE A 220 11.28 -4.75 27.03
N ILE A 221 11.57 -4.18 28.20
CA ILE A 221 10.98 -2.96 28.76
C ILE A 221 11.55 -1.61 28.24
N ASN A 222 12.56 -1.58 27.36
CA ASN A 222 13.18 -0.30 26.97
C ASN A 222 12.43 0.36 25.80
N THR A 223 11.49 1.25 26.09
CA THR A 223 10.88 2.18 25.11
C THR A 223 11.89 3.28 24.78
N GLY A 224 12.16 3.54 23.50
CA GLY A 224 13.10 4.59 23.09
C GLY A 224 13.43 4.54 21.60
N SER A 225 14.47 5.27 21.18
CA SER A 225 14.92 5.31 19.78
C SER A 225 16.28 4.63 19.60
N TYR A 226 16.43 3.84 18.54
CA TYR A 226 17.67 3.16 18.15
C TYR A 226 18.77 4.19 17.89
N ARG A 227 18.42 5.29 17.23
CA ARG A 227 19.31 6.40 16.87
C ARG A 227 19.81 7.13 18.12
N THR A 228 18.91 7.60 18.98
CA THR A 228 19.28 8.45 20.13
C THR A 228 19.92 7.67 21.26
N ASN A 229 19.56 6.39 21.45
CA ASN A 229 20.16 5.54 22.47
C ASN A 229 21.49 4.91 22.05
N GLY A 230 21.95 5.11 20.80
CA GLY A 230 23.19 4.54 20.29
C GLY A 230 23.17 3.01 20.27
N GLN A 231 22.01 2.41 19.98
CA GLN A 231 21.80 0.97 20.05
C GLN A 231 21.57 0.30 18.69
N ILE A 232 22.00 0.94 17.60
CA ILE A 232 21.94 0.34 16.26
C ILE A 232 22.88 -0.87 16.23
N GLN A 233 22.34 -2.04 15.87
CA GLN A 233 23.10 -3.28 15.77
C GLN A 233 23.05 -3.92 14.38
N THR A 234 22.20 -3.42 13.47
CA THR A 234 22.35 -3.67 12.03
C THR A 234 23.69 -3.14 11.55
N GLU A 235 24.47 -3.98 10.86
CA GLU A 235 25.81 -3.65 10.38
C GLU A 235 25.85 -3.37 8.87
N GLU A 236 26.49 -2.27 8.48
CA GLU A 236 26.86 -1.97 7.09
C GLU A 236 28.21 -2.64 6.74
N LYS A 237 28.27 -3.33 5.60
CA LYS A 237 29.46 -4.03 5.12
C LYS A 237 29.60 -3.92 3.60
N TYR A 238 30.82 -4.12 3.11
CA TYR A 238 31.09 -4.26 1.69
C TYR A 238 31.52 -5.68 1.35
N ILE A 239 31.08 -6.18 0.20
CA ILE A 239 31.42 -7.52 -0.28
C ILE A 239 32.85 -7.53 -0.85
N THR A 240 33.69 -8.44 -0.39
CA THR A 240 35.05 -8.66 -0.92
C THR A 240 35.18 -9.92 -1.76
N ALA A 241 34.34 -10.93 -1.53
CA ALA A 241 34.24 -12.15 -2.34
C ALA A 241 32.88 -12.83 -2.17
N ILE A 242 32.43 -13.58 -3.18
CA ILE A 242 31.23 -14.42 -3.13
C ILE A 242 31.59 -15.82 -3.62
N SER A 243 31.20 -16.85 -2.88
CA SER A 243 31.36 -18.26 -3.26
C SER A 243 30.09 -19.03 -2.89
N GLY A 244 29.27 -19.36 -3.89
CA GLY A 244 27.94 -19.92 -3.66
C GLY A 244 27.08 -18.99 -2.81
N ASN A 245 26.57 -19.49 -1.68
CA ASN A 245 25.80 -18.68 -0.71
C ASN A 245 26.68 -17.98 0.33
N THR A 246 28.01 -18.07 0.25
CA THR A 246 28.91 -17.45 1.23
C THR A 246 29.41 -16.11 0.70
N VAL A 247 29.24 -15.06 1.50
CA VAL A 247 29.73 -13.71 1.23
C VAL A 247 30.86 -13.39 2.20
N THR A 248 31.99 -12.92 1.68
CA THR A 248 33.12 -12.41 2.47
C THR A 248 32.99 -10.89 2.61
N LEU A 249 33.21 -10.40 3.82
CA LEU A 249 33.02 -9.01 4.21
C LEU A 249 34.37 -8.25 4.20
N ASN A 250 34.32 -6.93 4.07
CA ASN A 250 35.49 -6.06 4.16
C ASN A 250 36.04 -5.90 5.59
N SER A 251 35.24 -6.21 6.60
CA SER A 251 35.58 -6.17 8.01
C SER A 251 34.79 -7.21 8.78
N SER A 252 35.34 -7.66 9.92
CA SER A 252 34.62 -8.57 10.82
C SER A 252 33.36 -7.93 11.40
N LEU A 253 32.36 -8.77 11.66
CA LEU A 253 31.15 -8.41 12.37
C LEU A 253 31.47 -7.95 13.80
N GLN A 254 30.81 -6.89 14.24
CA GLN A 254 30.86 -6.37 15.61
C GLN A 254 29.77 -7.00 16.49
N HIS A 255 28.79 -7.66 15.88
CA HIS A 255 27.66 -8.28 16.55
C HIS A 255 27.40 -9.69 16.06
N THR A 256 26.75 -10.49 16.91
CA THR A 256 26.21 -11.79 16.51
C THR A 256 24.82 -11.60 15.91
N HIS A 257 24.60 -12.15 14.73
CA HIS A 257 23.34 -12.19 13.98
C HIS A 257 22.81 -13.63 14.00
N PRO A 258 21.91 -13.97 14.94
CA PRO A 258 21.47 -15.35 15.15
C PRO A 258 20.47 -15.84 14.10
N LYS A 259 20.59 -17.11 13.73
CA LYS A 259 19.52 -17.93 13.19
C LYS A 259 18.95 -18.80 14.30
N TRP A 260 17.65 -18.67 14.54
CA TRP A 260 16.93 -19.38 15.58
C TRP A 260 16.56 -20.80 15.15
N HIS A 261 16.33 -21.70 16.12
CA HIS A 261 16.04 -23.11 15.86
C HIS A 261 14.77 -23.36 15.01
N ASP A 262 13.82 -22.44 15.05
CA ASP A 262 12.60 -22.48 14.23
C ASP A 262 12.76 -21.79 12.86
N GLY A 263 14.00 -21.52 12.45
CA GLY A 263 14.35 -21.02 11.12
C GLY A 263 14.36 -19.50 10.98
N ARG A 264 13.81 -18.75 11.94
CA ARG A 264 13.80 -17.27 11.93
C ARG A 264 15.21 -16.71 12.04
N THR A 265 15.47 -15.61 11.34
CA THR A 265 16.80 -15.02 11.21
C THR A 265 16.71 -13.62 10.62
N GLY A 266 17.78 -12.84 10.76
CA GLY A 266 17.89 -11.52 10.13
C GLY A 266 18.04 -11.56 8.61
N GLU A 267 17.92 -10.39 8.02
CA GLU A 267 18.01 -10.10 6.61
C GLU A 267 19.42 -9.62 6.24
N VAL A 268 19.82 -9.93 5.01
CA VAL A 268 20.96 -9.33 4.34
C VAL A 268 20.42 -8.61 3.12
N ALA A 269 20.64 -7.30 3.02
CA ALA A 269 20.04 -6.48 1.97
C ALA A 269 21.09 -5.69 1.19
N LEU A 270 20.92 -5.64 -0.13
CA LEU A 270 21.78 -4.93 -1.05
C LEU A 270 21.34 -3.47 -1.20
N LEU A 271 22.21 -2.54 -0.82
CA LEU A 271 21.99 -1.09 -0.98
C LEU A 271 22.48 -0.59 -2.35
N SER A 272 23.55 -1.15 -2.90
CA SER A 272 24.16 -0.64 -4.15
C SER A 272 23.30 -0.87 -5.39
N ARG A 273 23.17 0.16 -6.24
CA ARG A 273 22.68 0.06 -7.63
C ARG A 273 23.59 0.84 -8.58
N ASN A 274 23.45 0.61 -9.89
CA ASN A 274 24.23 1.34 -10.90
C ASN A 274 23.55 2.62 -11.41
N VAL A 275 22.27 2.80 -11.12
CA VAL A 275 21.55 4.08 -11.25
C VAL A 275 21.42 4.69 -9.87
N ILE A 276 21.99 5.88 -9.67
CA ILE A 276 22.14 6.50 -8.34
C ILE A 276 21.62 7.93 -8.38
N VAL A 277 20.72 8.27 -7.45
CA VAL A 277 20.29 9.64 -7.15
C VAL A 277 20.67 9.93 -5.70
N GLU A 278 21.48 10.95 -5.47
CA GLU A 278 21.98 11.26 -4.13
C GLU A 278 22.13 12.76 -3.90
N SER A 279 22.25 13.19 -2.64
CA SER A 279 22.70 14.56 -2.34
C SER A 279 24.21 14.67 -2.51
N LYS A 280 24.70 15.71 -3.18
CA LYS A 280 26.15 15.95 -3.34
C LYS A 280 26.84 16.21 -1.99
N ASP A 281 26.13 16.83 -1.04
CA ASP A 281 26.57 17.03 0.34
C ASP A 281 25.58 16.36 1.30
N PRO A 282 25.84 15.12 1.76
CA PRO A 282 24.98 14.39 2.69
C PRO A 282 24.77 15.07 4.04
N ASN A 283 25.67 15.97 4.45
CA ASN A 283 25.59 16.66 5.74
C ASN A 283 24.99 18.07 5.63
N GLY A 284 24.68 18.52 4.41
CA GLY A 284 24.09 19.82 4.13
C GLY A 284 22.61 19.72 3.77
N GLU A 285 22.15 20.69 2.96
CA GLU A 285 20.80 20.69 2.39
C GLU A 285 20.62 19.55 1.39
N ARG A 286 19.82 18.56 1.80
CA ARG A 286 19.57 17.34 1.04
C ARG A 286 18.51 17.53 -0.03
N GLY A 287 18.63 16.75 -1.09
CA GLY A 287 17.68 16.74 -2.20
C GLY A 287 16.47 15.85 -1.97
N HIS A 288 15.48 15.98 -2.85
CA HIS A 288 14.28 15.15 -2.87
C HIS A 288 13.83 14.88 -4.32
N THR A 289 12.93 13.92 -4.53
CA THR A 289 12.29 13.72 -5.84
C THR A 289 10.78 13.75 -5.71
N MET A 290 10.09 14.11 -6.79
CA MET A 290 8.63 14.19 -6.79
C MET A 290 8.05 13.92 -8.18
N TYR A 291 7.08 13.01 -8.24
CA TYR A 291 6.11 12.90 -9.33
C TYR A 291 4.87 13.71 -8.94
N HIS A 292 4.62 14.81 -9.64
CA HIS A 292 3.47 15.69 -9.45
C HIS A 292 2.38 15.39 -10.48
N HIS A 293 1.17 15.94 -10.30
CA HIS A 293 0.02 15.86 -11.21
C HIS A 293 0.33 15.59 -12.69
N GLY A 294 -0.34 14.57 -13.23
CA GLY A 294 -0.24 14.18 -14.64
C GLY A 294 1.06 13.48 -15.02
N SER A 295 2.00 13.29 -14.09
CA SER A 295 3.25 12.58 -14.36
C SER A 295 3.04 11.08 -14.49
N VAL A 296 3.93 10.42 -15.20
CA VAL A 296 4.03 8.96 -15.29
C VAL A 296 5.50 8.53 -15.18
N GLY A 297 5.74 7.24 -15.06
CA GLY A 297 7.09 6.67 -15.13
C GLY A 297 7.33 5.65 -14.03
N SER A 298 8.37 4.84 -14.21
CA SER A 298 8.69 3.75 -13.29
C SER A 298 10.13 3.81 -12.81
N ILE A 299 10.34 3.18 -11.66
CA ILE A 299 11.65 3.00 -11.04
C ILE A 299 11.91 1.50 -10.97
N SER A 300 13.03 1.04 -11.52
CA SER A 300 13.52 -0.31 -11.26
C SER A 300 15.02 -0.33 -10.96
N TYR A 301 15.41 -0.93 -9.84
CA TYR A 301 16.82 -1.16 -9.47
C TYR A 301 17.67 0.13 -9.47
N ALA A 302 17.11 1.20 -8.90
CA ALA A 302 17.80 2.47 -8.67
C ALA A 302 18.05 2.72 -7.17
N GLU A 303 19.13 3.41 -6.87
CA GLU A 303 19.57 3.75 -5.52
C GLU A 303 19.30 5.23 -5.22
N PHE A 304 18.70 5.49 -4.07
CA PHE A 304 18.35 6.81 -3.55
C PHE A 304 19.06 6.99 -2.20
N ALA A 305 20.18 7.70 -2.20
CA ALA A 305 21.08 7.79 -1.04
C ALA A 305 21.17 9.22 -0.50
N HIS A 306 21.18 9.39 0.82
CA HIS A 306 21.38 10.71 1.44
C HIS A 306 20.33 11.75 1.01
N LEU A 307 19.08 11.33 0.82
CA LEU A 307 17.97 12.17 0.35
C LEU A 307 16.93 12.39 1.46
N GLY A 308 15.96 13.24 1.16
CA GLY A 308 14.92 13.66 2.09
C GLY A 308 15.40 14.82 2.97
N LYS A 309 14.48 15.72 3.33
CA LYS A 309 14.78 16.87 4.18
C LYS A 309 14.18 16.68 5.57
N GLU A 310 15.00 16.79 6.59
CA GLU A 310 14.61 16.62 8.00
C GLU A 310 13.66 17.76 8.40
N GLY A 311 12.52 17.41 9.00
CA GLY A 311 11.52 18.38 9.46
C GLY A 311 10.76 19.13 8.36
N VAL A 312 10.97 18.80 7.07
CA VAL A 312 10.28 19.47 5.95
C VAL A 312 9.28 18.52 5.29
N LEU A 313 8.00 18.87 5.39
CA LEU A 313 6.90 18.12 4.78
C LEU A 313 7.06 17.98 3.25
N ALA A 314 6.63 16.84 2.70
CA ALA A 314 6.60 16.57 1.27
C ALA A 314 7.98 16.47 0.57
N ARG A 315 9.08 16.41 1.32
CA ARG A 315 10.46 16.36 0.80
C ARG A 315 11.10 15.00 1.07
N TYR A 316 10.68 14.03 0.28
CA TYR A 316 11.07 12.63 0.41
C TYR A 316 12.00 12.18 -0.73
N PRO A 317 12.84 11.14 -0.54
CA PRO A 317 13.64 10.54 -1.60
C PRO A 317 12.80 10.12 -2.80
N ILE A 318 11.64 9.48 -2.57
CA ILE A 318 10.67 9.10 -3.61
C ILE A 318 9.28 9.57 -3.16
N HIS A 319 8.69 10.53 -3.88
CA HIS A 319 7.38 11.10 -3.56
C HIS A 319 6.44 11.04 -4.77
N TYR A 320 5.32 10.34 -4.62
CA TYR A 320 4.19 10.35 -5.55
C TYR A 320 3.11 11.29 -5.02
N HIS A 321 2.96 12.47 -5.64
CA HIS A 321 2.16 13.58 -5.11
C HIS A 321 0.88 13.84 -5.93
N VAL A 322 -0.22 13.33 -5.41
CA VAL A 322 -1.62 13.52 -5.86
C VAL A 322 -1.84 13.17 -7.32
N LEU A 323 -1.44 11.95 -7.70
CA LEU A 323 -1.45 11.49 -9.09
C LEU A 323 -2.73 10.79 -9.52
N GLY A 324 -3.62 10.47 -8.57
CA GLY A 324 -4.79 9.64 -8.82
C GLY A 324 -4.40 8.34 -9.51
N SER A 325 -5.09 8.01 -10.61
CA SER A 325 -4.87 6.78 -11.37
C SER A 325 -3.80 6.88 -12.46
N SER A 326 -3.11 8.02 -12.62
CA SER A 326 -2.06 8.16 -13.64
C SER A 326 -0.87 7.21 -13.43
N MET A 327 -0.72 6.69 -12.21
CA MET A 327 0.29 5.69 -11.86
C MET A 327 -0.18 4.23 -12.03
N ARG A 328 -1.40 3.98 -12.53
CA ARG A 328 -1.82 2.62 -12.87
C ARG A 328 -0.95 2.10 -14.02
N GLY A 329 -0.17 1.05 -13.72
CA GLY A 329 0.85 0.49 -14.62
C GLY A 329 2.27 1.00 -14.37
N SER A 330 2.44 1.97 -13.47
CA SER A 330 3.74 2.40 -12.95
C SER A 330 4.16 1.57 -11.74
N SER A 331 5.46 1.48 -11.48
CA SER A 331 5.99 0.70 -10.36
C SER A 331 7.30 1.24 -9.79
N VAL A 332 7.56 0.89 -8.53
CA VAL A 332 8.86 1.00 -7.87
C VAL A 332 9.32 -0.41 -7.54
N VAL A 333 10.28 -0.94 -8.30
CA VAL A 333 10.73 -2.33 -8.17
C VAL A 333 12.21 -2.39 -7.82
N GLY A 334 12.56 -3.03 -6.72
CA GLY A 334 13.95 -3.31 -6.39
C GLY A 334 14.81 -2.08 -6.05
N ALA A 335 14.18 -0.94 -5.78
CA ALA A 335 14.86 0.29 -5.39
C ALA A 335 15.50 0.15 -4.00
N SER A 336 16.60 0.86 -3.77
CA SER A 336 17.17 1.04 -2.44
C SER A 336 17.04 2.50 -2.02
N VAL A 337 16.57 2.74 -0.81
CA VAL A 337 16.50 4.08 -0.21
C VAL A 337 17.23 4.01 1.12
N TRP A 338 18.32 4.75 1.27
CA TRP A 338 19.11 4.65 2.48
C TRP A 338 19.74 5.96 2.95
N ASP A 339 19.93 6.03 4.27
CA ASP A 339 20.27 7.26 4.98
C ASP A 339 19.32 8.38 4.58
N SER A 340 18.03 8.18 4.84
CA SER A 340 17.02 9.18 4.52
C SER A 340 16.70 10.07 5.71
N HIS A 341 16.75 11.37 5.47
CA HIS A 341 16.32 12.38 6.43
C HIS A 341 14.81 12.67 6.36
N ASN A 342 14.05 11.80 5.70
CA ASN A 342 12.60 11.76 5.76
C ASN A 342 12.15 10.34 5.37
N ARG A 343 10.86 10.13 5.05
CA ARG A 343 10.31 8.83 4.63
C ARG A 343 11.04 8.18 3.47
N PHE A 344 10.91 6.87 3.24
CA PHE A 344 11.53 6.19 2.09
C PHE A 344 10.76 6.43 0.79
N VAL A 345 9.52 5.92 0.76
CA VAL A 345 8.59 6.02 -0.37
C VAL A 345 7.27 6.55 0.17
N THR A 346 6.87 7.72 -0.32
CA THR A 346 5.61 8.34 0.05
C THR A 346 4.63 8.28 -1.11
N ILE A 347 3.46 7.70 -0.85
CA ILE A 347 2.32 7.62 -1.75
C ILE A 347 1.27 8.61 -1.23
N HIS A 348 1.08 9.72 -1.92
CA HIS A 348 0.13 10.76 -1.53
C HIS A 348 -0.92 10.91 -2.65
N GLY A 349 -2.20 10.70 -2.34
CA GLY A 349 -3.32 10.84 -3.29
C GLY A 349 -3.13 10.07 -4.60
N THR A 350 -2.49 8.91 -4.53
CA THR A 350 -2.06 8.12 -5.69
C THR A 350 -2.58 6.69 -5.55
N ASN A 351 -3.06 6.13 -6.66
CA ASN A 351 -3.74 4.84 -6.71
C ASN A 351 -3.02 3.87 -7.64
N TYR A 352 -3.23 2.57 -7.42
CA TYR A 352 -2.73 1.48 -8.27
C TYR A 352 -1.20 1.40 -8.41
N LEU A 353 -0.43 2.05 -7.54
CA LEU A 353 1.03 1.97 -7.58
C LEU A 353 1.49 0.61 -7.03
N VAL A 354 2.42 -0.04 -7.76
CA VAL A 354 3.09 -1.27 -7.30
C VAL A 354 4.46 -0.92 -6.74
N VAL A 355 4.69 -1.23 -5.46
CA VAL A 355 6.00 -1.08 -4.79
C VAL A 355 6.46 -2.47 -4.34
N ARG A 356 7.55 -2.95 -4.95
CA ARG A 356 7.97 -4.35 -4.79
C ARG A 356 9.47 -4.47 -4.62
N ASP A 357 9.91 -5.44 -3.83
CA ASP A 357 11.32 -5.81 -3.68
C ASP A 357 12.22 -4.65 -3.20
N CYS A 358 11.66 -3.59 -2.62
CA CYS A 358 12.41 -2.41 -2.23
C CYS A 358 13.08 -2.60 -0.86
N VAL A 359 14.23 -1.94 -0.68
CA VAL A 359 14.98 -1.92 0.58
C VAL A 359 15.03 -0.48 1.09
N GLY A 360 14.44 -0.23 2.25
CA GLY A 360 14.57 1.01 3.01
C GLY A 360 15.48 0.82 4.22
N TYR A 361 16.47 1.69 4.40
CA TYR A 361 17.41 1.62 5.53
C TYR A 361 17.69 3.00 6.12
N LYS A 362 17.46 3.19 7.43
CA LYS A 362 17.62 4.48 8.15
C LYS A 362 16.69 5.57 7.60
N SER A 363 15.48 5.67 8.14
CA SER A 363 14.58 6.80 7.87
C SER A 363 14.40 7.64 9.13
N LEU A 364 14.44 8.96 8.98
CA LEU A 364 13.88 9.88 9.96
C LEU A 364 12.36 9.96 9.76
N GLY A 365 11.60 9.44 10.72
CA GLY A 365 10.18 9.22 10.61
C GLY A 365 9.82 7.87 10.00
N HIS A 366 8.61 7.78 9.45
CA HIS A 366 8.08 6.56 8.86
C HIS A 366 8.86 6.08 7.63
N GLY A 367 8.87 4.78 7.33
CA GLY A 367 9.49 4.22 6.14
C GLY A 367 8.62 4.33 4.89
N PHE A 368 7.80 3.31 4.62
CA PHE A 368 6.81 3.32 3.55
C PHE A 368 5.52 3.97 4.06
N PHE A 369 5.06 5.03 3.41
CA PHE A 369 4.07 5.94 3.98
C PHE A 369 2.98 6.32 2.97
N MET A 370 1.71 6.28 3.39
CA MET A 370 0.57 6.80 2.63
C MET A 370 -0.02 8.02 3.34
N GLU A 371 -0.25 9.16 2.68
CA GLU A 371 -0.33 10.45 3.38
C GLU A 371 -1.71 10.93 3.83
N ASN A 372 -2.77 10.78 3.02
CA ASN A 372 -4.03 11.49 3.28
C ASN A 372 -5.29 10.62 3.31
N GLY A 373 -5.15 9.31 3.13
CA GLY A 373 -6.24 8.34 3.18
C GLY A 373 -7.02 8.19 1.88
N ALA A 374 -6.71 8.98 0.83
CA ALA A 374 -7.32 8.83 -0.49
C ALA A 374 -6.69 7.72 -1.35
N GLU A 375 -5.51 7.23 -0.94
CA GLU A 375 -4.68 6.29 -1.69
C GLU A 375 -5.30 4.89 -1.66
N VAL A 376 -5.69 4.35 -2.81
CA VAL A 376 -6.35 3.03 -2.89
C VAL A 376 -5.79 2.16 -4.02
N PHE A 377 -5.96 0.85 -3.86
CA PHE A 377 -5.47 -0.19 -4.77
C PHE A 377 -3.95 -0.21 -4.94
N ASN A 378 -3.19 0.39 -4.02
CA ASN A 378 -1.74 0.28 -4.04
C ASN A 378 -1.30 -1.09 -3.50
N PHE A 379 -0.21 -1.62 -4.05
CA PHE A 379 0.28 -2.95 -3.72
C PHE A 379 1.74 -2.92 -3.29
N LEU A 380 1.98 -3.24 -2.02
CA LEU A 380 3.30 -3.32 -1.41
C LEU A 380 3.67 -4.79 -1.18
N GLU A 381 4.62 -5.31 -1.94
CA GLU A 381 5.03 -6.72 -1.86
C GLU A 381 6.54 -6.90 -1.64
N ASN A 382 6.93 -7.77 -0.71
CA ASN A 382 8.32 -8.20 -0.52
C ASN A 382 9.31 -7.03 -0.27
N ASN A 383 8.83 -5.96 0.39
CA ASN A 383 9.67 -4.82 0.76
C ASN A 383 10.27 -5.02 2.15
N LEU A 384 11.47 -4.50 2.35
CA LEU A 384 12.20 -4.55 3.61
C LEU A 384 12.39 -3.12 4.15
N SER A 385 11.91 -2.88 5.36
CA SER A 385 12.07 -1.61 6.09
C SER A 385 12.95 -1.84 7.32
N VAL A 386 14.09 -1.14 7.41
CA VAL A 386 15.08 -1.34 8.48
C VAL A 386 15.45 0.00 9.11
N LEU A 387 15.38 0.09 10.45
CA LEU A 387 15.71 1.29 11.22
C LEU A 387 14.92 2.54 10.80
N THR A 388 13.62 2.57 11.09
CA THR A 388 12.82 3.81 11.06
C THR A 388 12.84 4.47 12.43
N PHE A 389 13.14 5.76 12.47
CA PHE A 389 13.42 6.48 13.70
C PHE A 389 12.28 7.41 14.11
N ASP A 390 12.02 7.47 15.40
CA ASP A 390 11.13 8.44 16.04
C ASP A 390 11.69 9.86 15.87
N THR A 391 10.84 10.79 15.44
CA THR A 391 11.18 12.19 15.15
C THR A 391 9.98 13.11 15.41
N ASP A 392 10.21 14.42 15.45
CA ASP A 392 9.12 15.39 15.61
C ASP A 392 8.07 15.27 14.48
N GLU A 393 6.81 15.52 14.84
CA GLU A 393 5.69 15.73 13.92
C GLU A 393 6.04 16.70 12.79
N LEU A 394 5.65 16.38 11.56
CA LEU A 394 5.83 17.30 10.44
C LEU A 394 4.72 18.37 10.42
N PRO A 395 5.08 19.67 10.28
CA PRO A 395 4.08 20.73 10.29
C PRO A 395 3.18 20.67 9.05
N GLY A 396 1.87 20.81 9.26
CA GLY A 396 0.90 20.92 8.16
C GLY A 396 0.55 19.58 7.49
N GLN A 397 0.79 18.46 8.19
CA GLN A 397 0.42 17.14 7.70
C GLN A 397 -1.10 17.03 7.47
N SER A 398 -1.49 16.30 6.42
CA SER A 398 -2.90 16.17 6.01
C SER A 398 -3.74 15.45 7.08
N LEU A 399 -3.13 14.46 7.73
CA LEU A 399 -3.71 13.71 8.83
C LEU A 399 -3.05 14.19 10.13
N ALA A 400 -3.81 14.92 10.95
CA ALA A 400 -3.30 15.56 12.16
C ALA A 400 -2.91 14.59 13.30
N TYR A 401 -3.07 13.29 13.07
CA TYR A 401 -2.72 12.20 13.98
C TYR A 401 -1.50 11.40 13.49
N ASP A 402 -0.86 11.83 12.40
CA ASP A 402 0.45 11.30 12.02
C ASP A 402 1.53 11.96 12.89
N ASP A 403 1.92 11.25 13.94
CA ASP A 403 2.92 11.69 14.91
C ASP A 403 4.37 11.65 14.34
N ASN A 404 4.60 10.97 13.20
CA ASN A 404 5.91 10.78 12.59
C ASN A 404 6.91 9.95 13.44
N ASP A 405 6.40 9.07 14.30
CA ASP A 405 7.19 8.33 15.31
C ASP A 405 7.95 7.09 14.77
N GLY A 406 8.18 6.96 13.47
CA GLY A 406 9.08 5.90 12.96
C GLY A 406 8.45 4.50 12.82
N ALA A 407 7.33 4.40 12.12
CA ALA A 407 6.79 3.13 11.64
C ALA A 407 7.54 2.60 10.40
N GLY A 408 7.75 1.28 10.31
CA GLY A 408 8.27 0.66 9.09
C GLY A 408 7.34 0.87 7.89
N PHE A 409 6.03 0.69 8.13
CA PHE A 409 4.93 0.90 7.19
C PHE A 409 3.79 1.65 7.90
N TRP A 410 3.29 2.73 7.30
CA TRP A 410 2.20 3.56 7.84
C TRP A 410 1.15 3.85 6.76
N TRP A 411 -0.14 3.68 7.09
CA TRP A 411 -1.25 3.99 6.18
C TRP A 411 -2.58 4.19 6.91
N ALA A 412 -3.56 4.80 6.21
CA ALA A 412 -4.80 5.29 6.81
C ALA A 412 -6.12 4.84 6.12
N ASN A 413 -6.14 3.76 5.34
CA ASN A 413 -7.40 3.14 4.88
C ASN A 413 -7.25 1.64 4.56
N GLY A 414 -8.34 0.90 4.49
CA GLY A 414 -8.29 -0.56 4.26
C GLY A 414 -7.99 -0.99 2.82
N ARG A 415 -8.20 -0.11 1.83
CA ARG A 415 -8.27 -0.51 0.41
C ARG A 415 -6.89 -0.56 -0.25
N ASN A 416 -5.90 -1.17 0.41
CA ASN A 416 -4.54 -1.38 -0.09
C ASN A 416 -4.05 -2.80 0.29
N ALA A 417 -3.03 -3.28 -0.41
CA ALA A 417 -2.51 -4.64 -0.25
C ALA A 417 -1.05 -4.67 0.25
N PHE A 418 -0.78 -5.50 1.25
CA PHE A 418 0.54 -5.69 1.87
C PHE A 418 0.87 -7.19 1.93
N LEU A 419 1.86 -7.64 1.16
CA LEU A 419 2.22 -9.05 1.06
C LEU A 419 3.71 -9.29 1.29
N ASN A 420 4.06 -10.20 2.20
CA ASN A 420 5.44 -10.66 2.41
C ASN A 420 6.45 -9.55 2.74
N ASN A 421 6.02 -8.43 3.31
CA ASN A 421 6.92 -7.35 3.72
C ASN A 421 7.58 -7.68 5.07
N VAL A 422 8.73 -7.07 5.34
CA VAL A 422 9.44 -7.20 6.61
C VAL A 422 9.75 -5.82 7.17
N ALA A 423 9.38 -5.58 8.44
CA ALA A 423 9.85 -4.46 9.23
C ALA A 423 10.85 -4.95 10.30
N ALA A 424 12.05 -4.39 10.31
CA ALA A 424 13.12 -4.81 11.22
C ALA A 424 13.69 -3.60 11.98
N GLU A 425 13.84 -3.76 13.29
CA GLU A 425 14.55 -2.80 14.16
C GLU A 425 13.97 -1.38 14.07
N THR A 426 12.64 -1.25 14.07
CA THR A 426 11.96 0.05 14.04
C THR A 426 11.78 0.64 15.45
N ASP A 427 11.73 1.96 15.58
CA ASP A 427 11.57 2.62 16.89
C ASP A 427 10.19 2.32 17.48
N ARG A 428 9.10 2.74 16.83
CA ARG A 428 7.76 2.51 17.39
C ARG A 428 7.04 1.32 16.80
N TYR A 429 6.86 1.29 15.49
CA TYR A 429 5.92 0.37 14.86
C TYR A 429 6.60 -0.41 13.74
N GLY A 430 6.38 -1.72 13.67
CA GLY A 430 6.65 -2.45 12.43
C GLY A 430 5.65 -2.00 11.37
N TYR A 431 4.37 -2.10 11.72
CA TYR A 431 3.22 -1.67 10.93
C TYR A 431 2.27 -0.83 11.79
N GLN A 432 1.85 0.32 11.27
CA GLN A 432 0.83 1.18 11.87
C GLN A 432 -0.29 1.43 10.86
N TYR A 433 -1.46 0.90 11.19
CA TYR A 433 -2.71 1.22 10.49
C TYR A 433 -3.49 2.17 11.38
N GLU A 434 -3.66 3.42 10.95
CA GLU A 434 -4.33 4.42 11.78
C GLU A 434 -5.45 5.11 11.01
N ILE A 435 -6.64 5.08 11.59
CA ILE A 435 -7.85 5.62 10.98
C ILE A 435 -8.60 6.45 12.00
N THR A 436 -9.31 7.49 11.57
CA THR A 436 -10.27 8.19 12.44
C THR A 436 -11.60 8.36 11.71
N PRO A 437 -12.74 8.25 12.40
CA PRO A 437 -14.06 8.29 11.77
C PRO A 437 -14.43 9.67 11.20
N GLU A 438 -13.65 10.71 11.43
CA GLU A 438 -14.02 12.08 11.02
C GLU A 438 -13.46 12.48 9.64
N ILE A 439 -12.66 11.62 9.02
CA ILE A 439 -11.95 11.94 7.78
C ILE A 439 -12.73 11.47 6.55
N TYR A 440 -12.99 12.40 5.65
CA TYR A 440 -13.54 12.15 4.32
C TYR A 440 -12.47 12.43 3.25
N ALA A 441 -12.34 11.52 2.30
CA ALA A 441 -11.40 11.64 1.19
C ALA A 441 -12.07 11.35 -0.15
N SER A 442 -11.58 11.97 -1.23
CA SER A 442 -11.99 11.66 -2.59
C SER A 442 -11.27 10.41 -3.08
N VAL A 443 -11.99 9.28 -3.12
CA VAL A 443 -11.44 7.94 -3.33
C VAL A 443 -11.95 7.35 -4.63
N ALA A 444 -11.04 6.72 -5.38
CA ALA A 444 -11.39 5.95 -6.56
C ALA A 444 -12.19 4.69 -6.17
N GLN A 445 -13.32 4.50 -6.85
CA GLN A 445 -14.19 3.34 -6.68
C GLN A 445 -13.84 2.24 -7.69
N PRO A 446 -14.28 0.99 -7.47
CA PRO A 446 -13.96 -0.13 -8.35
C PRO A 446 -14.42 0.05 -9.81
N ASP A 447 -15.46 0.85 -10.05
CA ASP A 447 -15.95 1.21 -11.39
C ASP A 447 -15.16 2.34 -12.08
N GLY A 448 -14.15 2.88 -11.39
CA GLY A 448 -13.32 3.99 -11.85
C GLY A 448 -13.84 5.37 -11.45
N SER A 449 -15.08 5.49 -10.97
CA SER A 449 -15.61 6.78 -10.46
C SER A 449 -14.84 7.25 -9.22
N VAL A 450 -14.91 8.54 -8.93
CA VAL A 450 -14.32 9.12 -7.70
C VAL A 450 -15.46 9.60 -6.81
N GLN A 451 -15.44 9.20 -5.55
CA GLN A 451 -16.47 9.55 -4.58
C GLN A 451 -15.85 10.03 -3.27
N SER A 452 -16.50 11.00 -2.61
CA SER A 452 -16.14 11.37 -1.25
C SER A 452 -16.63 10.27 -0.30
N VAL A 453 -15.71 9.61 0.38
CA VAL A 453 -16.01 8.50 1.29
C VAL A 453 -15.34 8.74 2.64
N GLN A 454 -15.96 8.20 3.69
CA GLN A 454 -15.36 8.17 5.01
C GLN A 454 -14.30 7.05 5.02
N ILE A 455 -13.04 7.37 5.30
CA ILE A 455 -11.92 6.45 5.01
C ILE A 455 -11.95 5.17 5.87
N ASN A 456 -12.57 5.21 7.05
CA ASN A 456 -12.74 4.06 7.94
C ASN A 456 -13.79 3.05 7.45
N THR A 457 -14.63 3.41 6.48
CA THR A 457 -15.61 2.48 5.87
C THR A 457 -15.06 1.77 4.64
N LEU A 458 -13.79 1.99 4.30
CA LEU A 458 -13.17 1.36 3.15
C LEU A 458 -12.79 -0.09 3.47
N PRO A 459 -13.23 -1.08 2.68
CA PRO A 459 -12.96 -2.48 2.92
C PRO A 459 -11.47 -2.79 2.84
N PHE A 460 -11.05 -3.72 3.70
CA PHE A 460 -9.67 -4.18 3.78
C PHE A 460 -9.36 -5.17 2.65
N ILE A 461 -8.35 -4.90 1.80
CA ILE A 461 -8.04 -5.81 0.68
C ILE A 461 -7.18 -6.99 1.17
N LEU A 462 -5.93 -6.72 1.57
CA LEU A 462 -5.00 -7.82 1.85
C LEU A 462 -3.89 -7.37 2.80
N PHE A 463 -3.69 -8.13 3.87
CA PHE A 463 -2.46 -8.10 4.67
C PHE A 463 -2.06 -9.54 4.97
N LYS A 464 -1.04 -10.05 4.27
CA LYS A 464 -0.67 -11.47 4.35
C LYS A 464 0.84 -11.70 4.38
N GLY A 465 1.30 -12.62 5.22
CA GLY A 465 2.68 -13.11 5.21
C GLY A 465 3.72 -12.08 5.66
N ASN A 466 3.30 -11.00 6.32
CA ASN A 466 4.20 -9.94 6.76
C ASN A 466 4.92 -10.31 8.07
N GLU A 467 6.10 -9.74 8.28
CA GLU A 467 6.95 -9.98 9.45
C GLU A 467 7.36 -8.67 10.12
N ALA A 468 7.33 -8.63 11.46
CA ALA A 468 7.89 -7.52 12.22
C ALA A 468 8.82 -8.04 13.32
N HIS A 469 10.04 -7.51 13.41
CA HIS A 469 10.96 -7.95 14.44
C HIS A 469 11.94 -6.90 14.90
N GLY A 470 12.40 -7.04 16.15
CA GLY A 470 13.29 -6.06 16.74
C GLY A 470 12.64 -4.69 16.96
N THR A 471 11.33 -4.51 16.75
CA THR A 471 10.66 -3.23 16.97
C THR A 471 10.62 -2.86 18.45
N MET A 472 10.93 -1.60 18.82
CA MET A 472 10.95 -1.27 20.25
C MET A 472 9.57 -1.28 20.91
N GLU A 473 8.51 -0.91 20.20
CA GLU A 473 7.16 -0.85 20.80
C GLU A 473 6.17 -1.90 20.28
N TYR A 474 5.75 -1.85 19.01
CA TYR A 474 4.72 -2.71 18.45
C TYR A 474 5.17 -3.40 17.17
N GLY A 475 4.97 -4.72 17.07
CA GLY A 475 5.08 -5.39 15.76
C GLY A 475 4.02 -4.88 14.79
N PHE A 476 2.76 -4.86 15.23
CA PHE A 476 1.63 -4.27 14.53
C PHE A 476 0.76 -3.48 15.50
N VAL A 477 0.28 -2.32 15.06
CA VAL A 477 -0.78 -1.58 15.74
C VAL A 477 -1.87 -1.16 14.73
N GLY A 478 -3.12 -1.35 15.12
CA GLY A 478 -4.28 -0.72 14.48
C GLY A 478 -4.88 0.30 15.43
N GLU A 479 -5.02 1.56 15.03
CA GLU A 479 -5.45 2.66 15.91
C GLU A 479 -6.63 3.47 15.35
N GLY A 480 -7.41 4.04 16.28
CA GLY A 480 -8.16 5.27 16.07
C GLY A 480 -9.61 5.19 15.56
N GLY A 481 -10.16 4.02 15.21
CA GLY A 481 -11.45 4.00 14.50
C GLY A 481 -12.38 2.81 14.68
N ASP A 482 -13.64 3.09 14.33
CA ASP A 482 -14.67 2.09 14.06
C ASP A 482 -14.57 1.66 12.59
N VAL A 483 -14.18 0.42 12.30
CA VAL A 483 -14.37 -0.21 10.97
C VAL A 483 -15.71 -0.96 10.94
N PRO A 484 -16.35 -1.15 9.78
CA PRO A 484 -17.58 -1.94 9.68
C PRO A 484 -17.35 -3.40 10.10
N GLN A 485 -18.41 -4.06 10.59
CA GLN A 485 -18.32 -5.46 10.99
C GLN A 485 -18.17 -6.41 9.78
N ASP A 486 -18.78 -6.04 8.65
CA ASP A 486 -18.69 -6.78 7.39
C ASP A 486 -17.36 -6.53 6.66
N ASP A 487 -16.65 -5.46 7.03
CA ASP A 487 -15.35 -5.03 6.49
C ASP A 487 -14.31 -4.85 7.61
N PRO A 488 -13.99 -5.91 8.37
CA PRO A 488 -13.08 -5.83 9.50
C PRO A 488 -11.64 -5.56 9.05
N LEU A 489 -10.76 -5.19 9.99
CA LEU A 489 -9.33 -5.31 9.76
C LEU A 489 -8.97 -6.80 9.57
N ILE A 490 -8.35 -7.13 8.43
CA ILE A 490 -7.91 -8.51 8.12
C ILE A 490 -6.39 -8.59 8.20
N ILE A 491 -5.88 -9.57 8.96
CA ILE A 491 -4.45 -9.92 9.02
C ILE A 491 -4.30 -11.43 8.90
N GLU A 492 -3.52 -11.89 7.93
CA GLU A 492 -3.20 -13.29 7.75
C GLU A 492 -1.68 -13.54 7.81
N ASP A 493 -1.27 -14.63 8.45
CA ASP A 493 0.12 -15.11 8.47
C ASP A 493 1.15 -14.08 8.99
N LEU A 494 0.79 -13.32 10.04
CA LEU A 494 1.69 -12.34 10.66
C LEU A 494 2.63 -13.00 11.68
N SER A 495 3.94 -12.84 11.46
CA SER A 495 4.97 -13.26 12.42
C SER A 495 5.63 -12.07 13.11
N VAL A 496 5.66 -12.08 14.44
CA VAL A 496 6.27 -11.01 15.25
C VAL A 496 7.23 -11.56 16.28
N TRP A 497 8.45 -11.01 16.35
CA TRP A 497 9.40 -11.46 17.37
C TRP A 497 10.39 -10.42 17.87
N PHE A 498 10.82 -10.56 19.13
CA PHE A 498 11.63 -9.56 19.83
C PHE A 498 11.03 -8.14 19.78
N CYS A 499 9.72 -8.03 19.97
CA CYS A 499 9.02 -6.75 20.12
C CYS A 499 8.53 -6.58 21.57
N TRP A 500 8.28 -5.34 22.01
CA TRP A 500 7.65 -5.13 23.32
C TRP A 500 6.22 -5.68 23.34
N ARG A 501 5.41 -5.26 22.38
CA ARG A 501 4.05 -5.75 22.15
C ARG A 501 3.97 -6.35 20.75
N ALA A 502 3.38 -7.53 20.61
CA ALA A 502 3.29 -8.16 19.31
C ALA A 502 2.24 -7.46 18.44
N VAL A 503 0.99 -7.47 18.89
CA VAL A 503 -0.15 -6.91 18.18
C VAL A 503 -1.06 -6.17 19.15
N ARG A 504 -1.46 -4.96 18.79
CA ARG A 504 -2.51 -4.19 19.47
C ARG A 504 -3.58 -3.78 18.43
N PRO A 505 -4.73 -4.45 18.39
CA PRO A 505 -5.87 -4.01 17.59
C PRO A 505 -6.74 -3.06 18.43
N ASP A 506 -6.48 -1.76 18.32
CA ASP A 506 -7.30 -0.69 18.91
C ASP A 506 -8.42 -0.27 17.95
N LEU A 507 -9.15 -1.28 17.46
CA LEU A 507 -10.24 -1.20 16.49
C LEU A 507 -11.40 -2.09 16.94
N ASN A 508 -12.61 -1.72 16.52
CA ASN A 508 -13.84 -2.40 16.92
C ASN A 508 -14.06 -3.78 16.26
N ASN A 509 -13.65 -3.98 14.99
CA ASN A 509 -13.87 -5.23 14.28
C ASN A 509 -12.59 -5.72 13.59
N TYR A 510 -12.21 -6.98 13.85
CA TYR A 510 -11.01 -7.58 13.26
C TYR A 510 -11.14 -9.10 13.06
N TYR A 511 -10.52 -9.58 11.99
CA TYR A 511 -10.34 -11.00 11.69
C TYR A 511 -8.87 -11.30 11.46
N PHE A 512 -8.27 -12.09 12.36
CA PHE A 512 -6.88 -12.47 12.30
C PHE A 512 -6.72 -13.98 12.11
N LYS A 513 -5.79 -14.36 11.25
CA LYS A 513 -5.49 -15.75 10.96
C LYS A 513 -3.99 -16.00 11.03
N ASN A 514 -3.59 -17.07 11.71
CA ASN A 514 -2.20 -17.53 11.82
C ASN A 514 -1.23 -16.48 12.39
N LEU A 515 -1.51 -15.99 13.60
CA LEU A 515 -0.62 -15.09 14.33
C LEU A 515 0.49 -15.88 15.02
N ARG A 516 1.75 -15.51 14.82
CA ARG A 516 2.91 -16.20 15.40
C ARG A 516 3.83 -15.24 16.15
N PHE A 517 3.80 -15.31 17.47
CA PHE A 517 4.54 -14.41 18.35
C PHE A 517 5.66 -15.13 19.08
N ARG A 518 6.82 -14.48 19.21
CA ARG A 518 8.03 -15.08 19.78
C ARG A 518 8.87 -14.07 20.56
N ASN A 519 9.24 -14.38 21.81
CA ASN A 519 10.08 -13.50 22.64
C ASN A 519 9.54 -12.06 22.70
N VAL A 520 8.27 -11.91 23.07
CA VAL A 520 7.59 -10.61 23.23
C VAL A 520 7.17 -10.42 24.68
N ALA A 521 7.05 -9.18 25.19
CA ALA A 521 6.57 -9.00 26.56
C ALA A 521 5.05 -9.16 26.63
N TYR A 522 4.34 -8.63 25.64
CA TYR A 522 2.91 -8.73 25.52
C TYR A 522 2.59 -9.33 24.15
N GLY A 523 1.84 -10.43 24.12
CA GLY A 523 1.37 -11.03 22.87
C GLY A 523 0.24 -10.21 22.25
N PHE A 524 -0.98 -10.72 22.36
CA PHE A 524 -2.19 -10.02 21.95
C PHE A 524 -2.60 -9.00 23.02
N TYR A 525 -2.60 -7.72 22.66
CA TYR A 525 -2.96 -6.60 23.52
C TYR A 525 -4.26 -5.95 23.00
N GLY A 526 -5.41 -6.55 23.29
CA GLY A 526 -6.72 -6.05 22.86
C GLY A 526 -7.17 -4.85 23.69
N THR A 527 -7.74 -3.83 23.06
CA THR A 527 -8.11 -2.59 23.79
C THR A 527 -9.56 -2.16 23.61
N ASN A 528 -10.11 -2.26 22.40
CA ASN A 528 -11.46 -1.75 22.10
C ASN A 528 -12.24 -2.61 21.09
N PRO A 529 -12.30 -3.95 21.23
CA PRO A 529 -13.13 -4.77 20.36
C PRO A 529 -14.63 -4.43 20.52
N LYS A 530 -15.40 -4.74 19.48
CA LYS A 530 -16.84 -5.01 19.47
C LYS A 530 -17.08 -6.44 18.95
N SER A 531 -16.41 -6.82 17.85
CA SER A 531 -16.40 -8.18 17.30
C SER A 531 -14.98 -8.58 16.88
N GLY A 532 -14.44 -9.65 17.45
CA GLY A 532 -13.10 -10.13 17.12
C GLY A 532 -13.08 -11.63 16.83
N ARG A 533 -12.37 -12.04 15.80
CA ARG A 533 -12.09 -13.46 15.51
C ARG A 533 -10.62 -13.67 15.24
N VAL A 534 -10.04 -14.62 15.95
CA VAL A 534 -8.64 -15.02 15.81
C VAL A 534 -8.57 -16.54 15.61
N GLU A 535 -8.00 -16.98 14.50
CA GLU A 535 -7.85 -18.41 14.17
C GLU A 535 -6.39 -18.77 13.95
N GLY A 536 -5.87 -19.72 14.72
CA GLY A 536 -4.44 -20.03 14.71
C GLY A 536 -3.68 -18.93 15.43
N PHE A 537 -3.63 -19.03 16.74
CA PHE A 537 -2.87 -18.13 17.59
C PHE A 537 -1.72 -18.86 18.24
N GLU A 538 -0.49 -18.46 17.97
CA GLU A 538 0.69 -19.10 18.52
C GLU A 538 1.57 -18.06 19.23
N ALA A 539 1.83 -18.24 20.52
CA ALA A 539 2.64 -17.33 21.32
C ALA A 539 3.67 -18.11 22.13
N ILE A 540 4.95 -17.98 21.78
CA ILE A 540 6.05 -18.67 22.47
C ILE A 540 7.01 -17.68 23.13
N LYS A 541 7.43 -17.95 24.37
CA LYS A 541 8.26 -17.10 25.22
C LYS A 541 7.69 -15.68 25.35
N THR A 542 6.42 -15.59 25.74
CA THR A 542 5.82 -14.31 26.11
C THR A 542 6.13 -13.97 27.58
N GLY A 543 6.38 -12.69 27.87
CA GLY A 543 6.76 -12.25 29.22
C GLY A 543 5.58 -12.09 30.18
N ASN A 544 4.75 -11.06 29.99
CA ASN A 544 3.69 -10.67 30.92
C ASN A 544 2.38 -11.44 30.74
N TYR A 545 2.02 -11.71 29.48
CA TYR A 545 0.90 -12.57 29.07
C TYR A 545 0.95 -12.82 27.56
N ALA A 546 0.37 -13.93 27.14
CA ALA A 546 0.18 -14.24 25.73
C ALA A 546 -1.05 -13.52 25.16
N MET A 547 -2.14 -13.46 25.93
CA MET A 547 -3.39 -12.82 25.53
C MET A 547 -3.92 -11.94 26.65
N GLY A 548 -4.23 -10.69 26.33
CA GLY A 548 -4.81 -9.77 27.30
C GLY A 548 -5.70 -8.71 26.65
N PHE A 549 -6.65 -8.25 27.45
CA PHE A 549 -7.56 -7.15 27.12
C PHE A 549 -7.39 -6.04 28.16
N ASP A 550 -7.19 -4.80 27.73
CA ASP A 550 -6.92 -3.62 28.57
C ASP A 550 -7.74 -2.40 28.06
N LYS A 551 -7.72 -1.25 28.75
CA LYS A 551 -8.54 -0.05 28.44
C LYS A 551 -10.07 -0.26 28.59
N SER A 552 -10.82 -0.10 27.49
CA SER A 552 -12.29 -0.11 27.45
C SER A 552 -12.86 -1.25 26.59
N PRO A 553 -12.38 -2.51 26.72
CA PRO A 553 -12.75 -3.56 25.78
C PRO A 553 -14.17 -4.05 26.05
N GLU A 554 -14.95 -4.28 24.99
CA GLU A 554 -16.32 -4.77 25.05
C GLU A 554 -16.68 -5.71 23.89
N GLY A 555 -17.89 -6.25 23.87
CA GLY A 555 -18.37 -7.11 22.80
C GLY A 555 -17.87 -8.56 22.88
N LEU A 556 -17.72 -9.20 21.73
CA LEU A 556 -17.42 -10.63 21.62
C LEU A 556 -16.10 -10.87 20.88
N VAL A 557 -15.16 -11.57 21.53
CA VAL A 557 -13.91 -12.00 20.89
C VAL A 557 -13.75 -13.51 20.98
N THR A 558 -13.41 -14.14 19.86
CA THR A 558 -13.22 -15.58 19.73
C THR A 558 -11.79 -15.91 19.34
N PHE A 559 -11.21 -16.92 20.01
CA PHE A 559 -9.93 -17.52 19.66
C PHE A 559 -10.10 -19.02 19.44
N ASP A 560 -9.64 -19.49 18.29
CA ASP A 560 -9.64 -20.90 17.92
C ASP A 560 -8.22 -21.35 17.53
N ASN A 561 -7.89 -22.60 17.84
CA ASN A 561 -6.57 -23.21 17.63
C ASN A 561 -5.45 -22.37 18.26
N VAL A 562 -5.38 -22.43 19.59
CA VAL A 562 -4.48 -21.60 20.41
C VAL A 562 -3.30 -22.44 20.91
N TYR A 563 -2.08 -21.97 20.70
CA TYR A 563 -0.87 -22.58 21.23
C TYR A 563 -0.08 -21.54 22.01
N ILE A 564 0.11 -21.78 23.30
CA ILE A 564 0.85 -20.89 24.19
C ILE A 564 1.96 -21.68 24.88
N ASP A 565 3.18 -21.20 24.76
CA ASP A 565 4.37 -21.70 25.46
C ASP A 565 5.03 -20.48 26.11
N THR A 566 4.82 -20.24 27.40
CA THR A 566 5.11 -18.93 28.01
C THR A 566 5.78 -19.07 29.36
N SER A 567 6.61 -18.09 29.76
CA SER A 567 7.13 -17.96 31.12
C SER A 567 6.36 -16.92 31.95
N SER A 568 5.16 -16.53 31.49
CA SER A 568 4.29 -15.64 32.25
C SER A 568 3.73 -16.34 33.49
N SER A 569 3.45 -15.57 34.55
CA SER A 569 2.67 -16.05 35.70
C SER A 569 1.29 -16.58 35.30
N HIS A 570 0.66 -16.03 34.27
CA HIS A 570 -0.64 -16.51 33.76
C HIS A 570 -0.74 -16.13 32.27
N PRO A 571 -1.09 -17.08 31.38
CA PRO A 571 -1.12 -16.84 29.92
C PRO A 571 -2.24 -15.87 29.50
N PHE A 572 -3.35 -15.84 30.23
CA PHE A 572 -4.50 -14.99 29.97
C PHE A 572 -4.64 -13.88 31.00
N ARG A 573 -4.94 -12.68 30.52
CA ARG A 573 -5.28 -11.52 31.34
C ARG A 573 -6.63 -10.94 30.92
N ILE A 574 -7.55 -10.81 31.87
CA ILE A 574 -8.84 -10.17 31.64
C ILE A 574 -9.02 -8.94 32.52
N GLU A 575 -8.94 -7.76 31.90
CA GLU A 575 -9.15 -6.48 32.57
C GLU A 575 -9.81 -5.45 31.65
N GLY A 576 -10.22 -4.34 32.25
CA GLY A 576 -10.54 -3.10 31.57
C GLY A 576 -10.53 -2.01 32.63
N ASP A 577 -9.63 -1.05 32.54
CA ASP A 577 -9.38 -0.03 33.57
C ASP A 577 -10.21 1.25 33.34
N GLN A 578 -10.86 1.36 32.18
CA GLN A 578 -11.71 2.48 31.78
C GLN A 578 -13.20 2.09 31.75
N ALA A 579 -14.07 3.12 31.74
CA ALA A 579 -15.51 2.91 31.71
C ALA A 579 -15.93 2.43 30.31
N ARG A 580 -16.74 1.38 30.25
CA ARG A 580 -17.29 0.82 29.01
C ARG A 580 -18.81 0.75 29.06
N PRO A 581 -19.52 0.86 27.93
CA PRO A 581 -20.98 0.75 27.88
C PRO A 581 -21.49 -0.69 27.94
N ASN A 582 -20.76 -1.67 27.41
CA ASN A 582 -21.20 -3.06 27.27
C ASN A 582 -20.27 -4.06 27.96
N ALA A 583 -20.73 -5.31 28.08
CA ALA A 583 -19.92 -6.41 28.59
C ALA A 583 -18.90 -6.87 27.54
N LEU A 584 -17.80 -7.48 28.01
CA LEU A 584 -16.83 -8.21 27.18
C LEU A 584 -16.96 -9.72 27.45
N ASP A 585 -17.15 -10.49 26.39
CA ASP A 585 -17.05 -11.95 26.42
C ASP A 585 -15.91 -12.41 25.50
N VAL A 586 -14.97 -13.16 26.06
CA VAL A 586 -13.83 -13.76 25.34
C VAL A 586 -13.99 -15.28 25.38
N HIS A 587 -13.98 -15.93 24.23
CA HIS A 587 -14.08 -17.38 24.12
C HIS A 587 -12.80 -17.96 23.53
N VAL A 588 -12.24 -18.97 24.19
CA VAL A 588 -11.01 -19.65 23.77
C VAL A 588 -11.27 -21.15 23.73
N ARG A 589 -10.98 -21.79 22.59
CA ARG A 589 -11.08 -23.26 22.43
C ARG A 589 -9.87 -23.85 21.73
N ASN A 590 -9.78 -25.17 21.72
CA ASN A 590 -8.69 -25.91 21.05
C ASN A 590 -7.31 -25.38 21.44
N TYR A 591 -7.09 -25.18 22.75
CA TYR A 591 -5.87 -24.58 23.27
C TYR A 591 -4.89 -25.62 23.82
N THR A 592 -3.60 -25.36 23.63
CA THR A 592 -2.49 -26.05 24.29
C THR A 592 -1.64 -25.01 25.02
N ILE A 593 -1.35 -25.24 26.30
CA ILE A 593 -0.60 -24.33 27.15
C ILE A 593 0.56 -25.10 27.79
N LEU A 594 1.79 -24.63 27.60
CA LEU A 594 3.03 -25.29 28.04
C LEU A 594 3.96 -24.32 28.76
N ASN A 595 4.87 -24.87 29.57
CA ASN A 595 6.02 -24.22 30.23
C ASN A 595 5.70 -22.98 31.09
N VAL A 596 4.46 -22.84 31.56
CA VAL A 596 4.02 -21.77 32.45
C VAL A 596 4.70 -21.90 33.81
N GLU A 597 5.09 -20.77 34.42
CA GLU A 597 5.65 -20.77 35.77
C GLU A 597 4.66 -21.42 36.76
N ASP A 598 5.16 -22.31 37.63
CA ASP A 598 4.41 -22.97 38.71
C ASP A 598 3.03 -23.58 38.31
N ASP A 599 2.90 -24.08 37.08
CA ASP A 599 1.66 -24.63 36.51
C ASP A 599 0.46 -23.65 36.53
N LEU A 600 0.72 -22.35 36.50
CA LEU A 600 -0.28 -21.28 36.57
C LEU A 600 -1.01 -21.05 35.23
N ILE A 601 -1.51 -22.12 34.63
CA ILE A 601 -2.06 -22.19 33.27
C ILE A 601 -3.41 -21.46 33.09
N GLY A 602 -4.02 -20.98 34.18
CA GLY A 602 -5.30 -20.28 34.16
C GLY A 602 -5.19 -18.81 33.77
N ALA A 603 -6.03 -17.99 34.36
CA ALA A 603 -6.11 -16.55 34.08
C ALA A 603 -5.89 -15.71 35.33
N LYS A 604 -5.54 -14.45 35.10
CA LYS A 604 -5.50 -13.38 36.11
C LYS A 604 -6.34 -12.19 35.68
N SER A 605 -6.74 -11.36 36.64
CA SER A 605 -7.27 -10.03 36.35
C SER A 605 -6.19 -8.95 36.52
N GLY A 606 -6.56 -7.69 36.38
CA GLY A 606 -5.73 -6.52 36.65
C GLY A 606 -6.05 -5.89 37.99
N SER A 607 -5.06 -5.31 38.67
CA SER A 607 -5.29 -4.60 39.94
C SER A 607 -6.16 -3.34 39.80
N ASN A 608 -6.27 -2.78 38.58
CA ASN A 608 -7.00 -1.56 38.28
C ASN A 608 -8.33 -1.81 37.54
N ALA A 609 -8.79 -3.05 37.46
CA ALA A 609 -9.97 -3.41 36.67
C ALA A 609 -11.22 -2.67 37.17
N ARG A 610 -11.90 -1.95 36.26
CA ARG A 610 -13.31 -1.60 36.41
C ARG A 610 -14.16 -2.83 36.18
N THR A 611 -15.05 -3.05 37.14
CA THR A 611 -15.76 -4.31 37.31
C THR A 611 -17.19 -4.24 36.78
N SER A 612 -17.58 -3.14 36.14
CA SER A 612 -18.90 -2.96 35.55
C SER A 612 -18.80 -2.11 34.27
N PRO A 613 -19.48 -2.48 33.18
CA PRO A 613 -20.16 -3.76 32.91
C PRO A 613 -19.24 -4.99 32.97
N ASP A 614 -19.83 -6.16 32.76
CA ASP A 614 -19.26 -7.49 32.93
C ASP A 614 -18.04 -7.80 32.03
N VAL A 615 -17.07 -8.58 32.54
CA VAL A 615 -15.94 -9.14 31.75
C VAL A 615 -15.88 -10.62 32.01
N THR A 616 -15.91 -11.41 30.95
CA THR A 616 -15.95 -12.87 31.03
C THR A 616 -14.92 -13.48 30.08
N LEU A 617 -14.19 -14.46 30.58
CA LEU A 617 -13.41 -15.38 29.75
C LEU A 617 -14.02 -16.78 29.86
N TYR A 618 -14.30 -17.40 28.72
CA TYR A 618 -14.70 -18.79 28.61
C TYR A 618 -13.54 -19.59 28.06
N LEU A 619 -13.00 -20.49 28.89
CA LEU A 619 -12.06 -21.52 28.46
C LEU A 619 -12.86 -22.79 28.19
N HIS A 620 -13.10 -23.08 26.92
CA HIS A 620 -13.92 -24.22 26.51
C HIS A 620 -13.26 -25.54 26.88
N ASP A 621 -14.09 -26.53 27.23
CA ASP A 621 -13.68 -27.89 27.60
C ASP A 621 -12.69 -28.00 28.78
N TRP A 622 -12.53 -26.93 29.60
CA TRP A 622 -11.58 -26.89 30.71
C TRP A 622 -11.80 -28.00 31.75
N PHE A 623 -13.06 -28.30 32.09
CA PHE A 623 -13.42 -29.37 33.03
C PHE A 623 -13.70 -30.71 32.33
N GLY A 624 -13.51 -30.77 31.01
CA GLY A 624 -13.84 -31.91 30.15
C GLY A 624 -14.80 -31.52 29.02
N PRO A 625 -15.06 -32.43 28.07
CA PRO A 625 -15.87 -32.14 26.89
C PRO A 625 -17.25 -31.54 27.21
N GLY A 626 -17.54 -30.36 26.68
CA GLY A 626 -18.77 -29.60 26.90
C GLY A 626 -18.89 -28.94 28.29
N GLN A 627 -17.83 -28.95 29.10
CA GLN A 627 -17.77 -28.30 30.40
C GLN A 627 -16.69 -27.21 30.42
N ASP A 628 -17.11 -25.97 30.17
CA ASP A 628 -16.24 -24.81 30.08
C ASP A 628 -15.96 -24.20 31.45
N ALA A 629 -14.81 -23.54 31.59
CA ALA A 629 -14.55 -22.64 32.71
C ALA A 629 -15.01 -21.23 32.34
N LYS A 630 -16.02 -20.73 33.05
CA LYS A 630 -16.41 -19.31 33.04
C LYS A 630 -15.62 -18.56 34.10
N VAL A 631 -14.72 -17.69 33.67
CA VAL A 631 -13.79 -16.94 34.50
C VAL A 631 -14.21 -15.47 34.53
N ILE A 632 -14.34 -14.92 35.74
CA ILE A 632 -14.66 -13.50 35.96
C ILE A 632 -13.73 -12.90 37.01
N PRO A 633 -13.49 -11.57 37.01
CA PRO A 633 -12.86 -10.91 38.14
C PRO A 633 -13.57 -11.23 39.47
N SER A 634 -12.80 -11.51 40.52
CA SER A 634 -13.30 -11.92 41.85
C SER A 634 -14.30 -10.94 42.46
N VAL A 635 -14.07 -9.66 42.16
CA VAL A 635 -14.84 -8.47 42.51
C VAL A 635 -16.19 -8.35 41.78
N GLN A 636 -16.42 -9.07 40.69
CA GLN A 636 -17.72 -9.10 39.99
C GLN A 636 -18.69 -10.08 40.64
N THR A 637 -19.97 -9.74 40.77
CA THR A 637 -21.03 -10.66 41.19
C THR A 637 -21.97 -10.94 40.02
N ARG A 638 -22.29 -12.22 39.77
CA ARG A 638 -23.22 -12.64 38.71
C ARG A 638 -24.43 -13.33 39.33
N ASN A 639 -25.61 -13.03 38.79
CA ASN A 639 -26.87 -13.69 39.15
C ASN A 639 -27.25 -14.73 38.08
N ASP A 640 -26.28 -15.53 37.65
CA ASP A 640 -26.43 -16.56 36.61
C ASP A 640 -26.68 -17.97 37.17
N GLY A 641 -26.81 -18.09 38.50
CA GLY A 641 -27.07 -19.37 39.19
C GLY A 641 -25.85 -20.30 39.24
N LEU A 642 -24.67 -19.85 38.82
CA LEU A 642 -23.44 -20.64 38.82
C LEU A 642 -22.73 -20.56 40.17
N ASN A 643 -22.06 -21.66 40.54
CA ASN A 643 -21.25 -21.73 41.76
C ASN A 643 -19.79 -21.32 41.47
N TYR A 644 -19.46 -20.06 41.72
CA TYR A 644 -18.10 -19.54 41.53
C TYR A 644 -17.18 -19.91 42.69
N GLN A 645 -15.99 -20.40 42.35
CA GLN A 645 -14.96 -20.83 43.29
C GLN A 645 -13.63 -20.13 43.00
N ASN A 646 -12.81 -19.98 44.03
CA ASN A 646 -11.42 -19.58 43.87
C ASN A 646 -10.58 -20.85 43.61
N LEU A 647 -9.88 -20.88 42.47
CA LEU A 647 -9.03 -22.01 42.04
C LEU A 647 -7.53 -21.63 42.05
N SER A 648 -7.14 -20.78 42.99
CA SER A 648 -5.74 -20.41 43.22
C SER A 648 -4.87 -21.62 43.62
N PRO A 649 -3.64 -21.75 43.10
CA PRO A 649 -2.91 -20.75 42.31
C PRO A 649 -3.10 -20.85 40.78
N ILE A 650 -3.68 -21.95 40.26
CA ILE A 650 -3.87 -22.20 38.82
C ILE A 650 -4.50 -20.98 38.13
N PHE A 651 -5.55 -20.43 38.75
CA PHE A 651 -6.06 -19.10 38.47
C PHE A 651 -5.62 -18.14 39.58
N ARG A 652 -5.28 -16.90 39.26
CA ARG A 652 -4.91 -15.95 40.32
C ARG A 652 -6.11 -15.67 41.24
N ASP A 653 -5.84 -15.35 42.51
CA ASP A 653 -6.86 -15.12 43.54
C ASP A 653 -7.77 -13.90 43.27
N ASP A 654 -7.41 -13.07 42.29
CA ASP A 654 -8.20 -11.95 41.82
C ASP A 654 -9.24 -12.29 40.74
N VAL A 655 -9.34 -13.57 40.35
CA VAL A 655 -10.45 -14.11 39.54
C VAL A 655 -11.19 -15.22 40.29
N LYS A 656 -12.38 -15.57 39.80
CA LYS A 656 -13.14 -16.74 40.24
C LYS A 656 -13.75 -17.46 39.05
N VAL A 657 -13.94 -18.77 39.21
CA VAL A 657 -14.26 -19.70 38.13
C VAL A 657 -15.51 -20.50 38.47
N ALA A 658 -16.39 -20.70 37.49
CA ALA A 658 -17.49 -21.65 37.58
C ALA A 658 -17.52 -22.57 36.35
N ALA A 659 -17.99 -23.80 36.53
CA ALA A 659 -18.28 -24.69 35.41
C ALA A 659 -19.56 -24.22 34.69
N THR A 660 -19.54 -24.22 33.36
CA THR A 660 -20.69 -23.91 32.50
C THR A 660 -20.67 -24.83 31.26
N GLY A 661 -21.70 -24.78 30.43
CA GLY A 661 -21.75 -25.51 29.15
C GLY A 661 -22.25 -24.61 28.03
N VAL A 662 -21.65 -23.43 27.89
CA VAL A 662 -22.06 -22.48 26.85
C VAL A 662 -21.46 -22.94 25.53
N PRO A 663 -22.24 -23.00 24.43
CA PRO A 663 -21.66 -23.34 23.14
C PRO A 663 -20.62 -22.29 22.74
N PHE A 664 -19.58 -22.72 22.02
CA PHE A 664 -18.68 -21.76 21.36
C PHE A 664 -19.52 -20.88 20.42
N PRO A 665 -19.44 -19.54 20.53
CA PRO A 665 -20.29 -18.64 19.76
C PRO A 665 -20.14 -18.85 18.25
N ASN A 666 -21.23 -18.63 17.53
CA ASN A 666 -21.16 -18.50 16.09
C ASN A 666 -20.32 -17.27 15.72
N ASN A 667 -19.59 -17.39 14.61
CA ASN A 667 -18.62 -16.42 14.13
C ASN A 667 -19.14 -14.96 14.19
N PRO A 668 -18.48 -14.06 14.94
CA PRO A 668 -18.91 -12.67 15.05
C PRO A 668 -18.54 -11.82 13.84
N ILE A 669 -17.78 -12.35 12.87
CA ILE A 669 -17.29 -11.61 11.70
C ILE A 669 -17.67 -12.33 10.41
N HIS A 670 -18.54 -11.74 9.60
CA HIS A 670 -18.88 -12.27 8.29
C HIS A 670 -18.02 -11.59 7.23
N LEU A 671 -17.07 -12.32 6.66
CA LEU A 671 -16.31 -11.81 5.52
C LEU A 671 -17.24 -11.77 4.31
N ASN A 672 -17.70 -10.58 3.96
CA ASN A 672 -18.37 -10.34 2.69
C ASN A 672 -17.29 -9.86 1.72
N ASP A 673 -17.09 -10.57 0.62
CA ASP A 673 -16.29 -10.03 -0.48
C ASP A 673 -17.21 -9.49 -1.57
N ASP A 674 -17.41 -8.18 -1.52
CA ASP A 674 -18.17 -7.43 -2.53
C ASP A 674 -17.25 -6.61 -3.45
N LEU A 675 -15.94 -6.61 -3.19
CA LEU A 675 -14.97 -5.89 -4.01
C LEU A 675 -14.57 -6.77 -5.20
N PRO A 676 -14.67 -6.25 -6.43
CA PRO A 676 -14.15 -6.98 -7.57
C PRO A 676 -12.61 -6.87 -7.63
N PRO A 677 -11.94 -7.83 -8.29
CA PRO A 677 -10.49 -7.77 -8.48
C PRO A 677 -10.04 -6.51 -9.21
N ALA A 678 -8.84 -6.03 -8.90
CA ALA A 678 -8.20 -4.92 -9.60
C ALA A 678 -6.92 -5.40 -10.30
N THR A 679 -6.92 -5.36 -11.63
CA THR A 679 -5.73 -5.71 -12.44
C THR A 679 -4.89 -4.48 -12.75
N VAL A 680 -3.58 -4.69 -12.87
CA VAL A 680 -2.61 -3.69 -13.35
C VAL A 680 -1.67 -4.38 -14.33
N ILE A 681 -1.54 -3.82 -15.53
CA ILE A 681 -0.56 -4.21 -16.54
C ILE A 681 0.72 -3.45 -16.23
N LEU A 682 1.80 -4.18 -15.91
CA LEU A 682 3.11 -3.60 -15.60
C LEU A 682 4.03 -3.57 -16.82
N TYR A 683 3.78 -4.43 -17.80
CA TYR A 683 4.44 -4.40 -19.08
C TYR A 683 3.56 -5.05 -20.16
N PRO A 684 3.51 -4.50 -21.38
CA PRO A 684 4.22 -3.30 -21.82
C PRO A 684 3.70 -2.00 -21.20
N GLN A 685 4.53 -0.95 -21.26
CA GLN A 685 4.18 0.39 -20.80
C GLN A 685 3.33 1.12 -21.85
N ASN A 686 2.52 2.09 -21.40
CA ASN A 686 1.66 2.84 -22.30
C ASN A 686 2.48 3.61 -23.35
N LEU A 687 1.99 3.57 -24.60
CA LEU A 687 2.63 4.14 -25.79
C LEU A 687 3.98 3.51 -26.18
N GLN A 688 4.30 2.33 -25.67
CA GLN A 688 5.47 1.56 -26.10
C GLN A 688 5.26 0.97 -27.51
N SER A 689 6.35 0.85 -28.28
CA SER A 689 6.33 0.33 -29.66
C SER A 689 7.08 -0.99 -29.77
N PHE A 690 6.51 -1.94 -30.52
CA PHE A 690 7.06 -3.27 -30.75
C PHE A 690 7.24 -3.57 -32.23
N SER A 691 8.21 -4.40 -32.58
CA SER A 691 8.38 -4.85 -33.97
C SER A 691 7.30 -5.86 -34.37
N HIS A 692 6.59 -5.60 -35.47
CA HIS A 692 5.62 -6.53 -36.05
C HIS A 692 6.25 -7.87 -36.47
N GLN A 693 7.56 -7.91 -36.73
CA GLN A 693 8.26 -9.13 -37.16
C GLN A 693 8.24 -10.24 -36.10
N THR A 694 8.08 -9.88 -34.82
CA THR A 694 8.01 -10.85 -33.73
C THR A 694 6.70 -11.64 -33.72
N GLY A 695 5.60 -11.06 -34.25
CA GLY A 695 4.28 -11.67 -34.30
C GLY A 695 3.63 -11.97 -32.94
N GLN A 696 4.31 -11.64 -31.83
CA GLN A 696 3.88 -11.92 -30.47
C GLN A 696 4.40 -10.87 -29.47
N ILE A 697 3.68 -10.68 -28.37
CA ILE A 697 4.12 -9.89 -27.22
C ILE A 697 3.78 -10.62 -25.92
N THR A 698 4.62 -10.45 -24.91
CA THR A 698 4.33 -10.90 -23.55
C THR A 698 3.82 -9.73 -22.74
N VAL A 699 2.65 -9.91 -22.11
CA VAL A 699 2.05 -8.97 -21.18
C VAL A 699 2.19 -9.55 -19.78
N ILE A 700 2.68 -8.74 -18.85
CA ILE A 700 2.79 -9.11 -17.43
C ILE A 700 2.09 -8.07 -16.57
N GLY A 701 1.59 -8.51 -15.43
CA GLY A 701 0.91 -7.64 -14.50
C GLY A 701 0.71 -8.25 -13.13
N THR A 702 -0.09 -7.55 -12.33
CA THR A 702 -0.55 -7.97 -11.01
C THR A 702 -2.07 -7.90 -10.94
N CYS A 703 -2.66 -8.68 -10.05
CA CYS A 703 -4.06 -8.63 -9.68
C CYS A 703 -4.12 -8.61 -8.16
N ILE A 704 -4.91 -7.71 -7.58
CA ILE A 704 -5.18 -7.67 -6.14
C ILE A 704 -6.67 -7.88 -5.92
N ASP A 705 -6.98 -8.68 -4.90
CA ASP A 705 -8.33 -9.01 -4.48
C ASP A 705 -8.29 -9.53 -3.03
N ALA A 706 -9.39 -9.36 -2.29
CA ALA A 706 -9.52 -9.88 -0.94
C ALA A 706 -9.78 -11.39 -0.92
N SER A 707 -10.38 -11.93 -1.98
CA SER A 707 -10.59 -13.37 -2.14
C SER A 707 -9.68 -13.99 -3.20
N GLN A 708 -9.94 -15.27 -3.48
CA GLN A 708 -9.19 -15.97 -4.50
C GLN A 708 -9.64 -15.49 -5.89
N VAL A 709 -8.69 -14.97 -6.66
CA VAL A 709 -8.83 -14.64 -8.07
C VAL A 709 -8.97 -15.93 -8.87
N ALA A 710 -10.14 -16.15 -9.44
CA ALA A 710 -10.44 -17.32 -10.27
C ALA A 710 -9.79 -17.24 -11.65
N SER A 711 -9.72 -16.03 -12.24
CA SER A 711 -9.09 -15.84 -13.55
C SER A 711 -8.65 -14.40 -13.79
N VAL A 712 -7.59 -14.24 -14.59
CA VAL A 712 -7.23 -12.98 -15.24
C VAL A 712 -7.17 -13.22 -16.75
N THR A 713 -7.66 -12.28 -17.55
CA THR A 713 -7.57 -12.31 -19.01
C THR A 713 -6.95 -11.03 -19.55
N VAL A 714 -6.30 -11.10 -20.71
CA VAL A 714 -5.92 -9.93 -21.50
C VAL A 714 -6.50 -10.07 -22.90
N ASN A 715 -7.35 -9.14 -23.32
CA ASN A 715 -8.09 -9.20 -24.59
C ASN A 715 -8.81 -10.55 -24.79
N GLY A 716 -9.37 -11.10 -23.71
CA GLY A 716 -10.05 -12.40 -23.69
C GLY A 716 -9.12 -13.63 -23.68
N VAL A 717 -7.80 -13.46 -23.78
CA VAL A 717 -6.83 -14.55 -23.66
C VAL A 717 -6.52 -14.79 -22.18
N PRO A 718 -6.68 -16.02 -21.65
CA PRO A 718 -6.36 -16.32 -20.25
C PRO A 718 -4.89 -16.08 -19.92
N ALA A 719 -4.63 -15.42 -18.80
CA ALA A 719 -3.31 -15.27 -18.23
C ALA A 719 -2.95 -16.46 -17.32
N ALA A 720 -1.67 -16.82 -17.33
CA ALA A 720 -1.12 -17.79 -16.40
C ALA A 720 -0.64 -17.08 -15.12
N PRO A 721 -0.98 -17.59 -13.92
CA PRO A 721 -0.43 -17.07 -12.68
C PRO A 721 1.07 -17.44 -12.59
N LEU A 722 1.88 -16.45 -12.24
CA LEU A 722 3.31 -16.61 -11.92
C LEU A 722 3.57 -16.62 -10.41
N ALA A 723 2.60 -16.18 -9.62
CA ALA A 723 2.61 -16.21 -8.16
C ALA A 723 1.19 -16.52 -7.65
N GLU A 724 1.08 -16.79 -6.34
CA GLU A 724 -0.20 -17.07 -5.69
C GLU A 724 -1.22 -15.98 -6.00
N ASN A 725 -2.47 -16.39 -6.23
CA ASN A 725 -3.61 -15.51 -6.40
C ASN A 725 -3.48 -14.46 -7.53
N TYR A 726 -2.70 -14.75 -8.58
CA TYR A 726 -2.44 -13.78 -9.66
C TYR A 726 -1.76 -12.48 -9.20
N THR A 727 -1.12 -12.45 -8.02
CA THR A 727 -0.26 -11.32 -7.59
C THR A 727 0.89 -11.05 -8.56
N ARG A 728 1.21 -12.05 -9.39
CA ARG A 728 1.92 -11.91 -10.66
C ARG A 728 1.26 -12.81 -11.68
N TRP A 729 1.08 -12.30 -12.89
CA TRP A 729 0.55 -13.07 -14.01
C TRP A 729 1.23 -12.67 -15.31
N GLN A 730 1.16 -13.57 -16.28
CA GLN A 730 1.64 -13.31 -17.63
C GLN A 730 0.70 -13.91 -18.69
N VAL A 731 0.73 -13.33 -19.87
CA VAL A 731 0.08 -13.87 -21.07
C VAL A 731 0.89 -13.52 -22.30
N THR A 732 0.96 -14.44 -23.26
CA THR A 732 1.56 -14.16 -24.56
C THR A 732 0.44 -14.00 -25.58
N LEU A 733 0.36 -12.82 -26.19
CA LEU A 733 -0.54 -12.56 -27.31
C LEU A 733 0.20 -12.81 -28.61
N THR A 734 -0.45 -13.47 -29.56
CA THR A 734 0.10 -13.85 -30.87
C THR A 734 -0.79 -13.35 -32.01
N ASN A 735 -0.33 -13.43 -33.27
CA ASN A 735 -1.09 -13.03 -34.47
C ASN A 735 -1.50 -11.55 -34.43
N LEU A 736 -0.58 -10.69 -33.99
CA LEU A 736 -0.84 -9.26 -33.82
C LEU A 736 -0.84 -8.55 -35.17
N SER A 737 -1.86 -7.74 -35.41
CA SER A 737 -1.94 -6.86 -36.57
C SER A 737 -1.02 -5.66 -36.42
N HIS A 738 -0.49 -5.17 -37.55
CA HIS A 738 0.24 -3.90 -37.60
C HIS A 738 -0.68 -2.72 -37.25
N GLY A 739 -0.20 -1.80 -36.41
CA GLY A 739 -0.95 -0.63 -35.92
C GLY A 739 -1.06 -0.59 -34.40
N ASP A 740 -1.95 0.27 -33.90
CA ASP A 740 -2.17 0.44 -32.46
C ASP A 740 -3.00 -0.74 -31.91
N LEU A 741 -2.57 -1.29 -30.78
CA LEU A 741 -3.24 -2.35 -30.05
C LEU A 741 -3.56 -1.85 -28.63
N VAL A 742 -4.82 -1.94 -28.23
CA VAL A 742 -5.25 -1.74 -26.85
C VAL A 742 -5.21 -3.08 -26.13
N LEU A 743 -4.41 -3.17 -25.09
CA LEU A 743 -4.39 -4.27 -24.13
C LEU A 743 -5.40 -3.95 -23.03
N GLU A 744 -6.36 -4.82 -22.79
CA GLU A 744 -7.33 -4.74 -21.70
C GLU A 744 -7.14 -5.94 -20.78
N SER A 745 -6.70 -5.73 -19.54
CA SER A 745 -6.66 -6.77 -18.51
C SER A 745 -7.93 -6.75 -17.66
N ARG A 746 -8.45 -7.94 -17.32
CA ARG A 746 -9.65 -8.09 -16.49
C ARG A 746 -9.56 -9.29 -15.56
N GLY A 747 -9.82 -9.06 -14.27
CA GLY A 747 -9.91 -10.10 -13.25
C GLY A 747 -11.35 -10.53 -12.92
N THR A 748 -11.49 -11.78 -12.49
CA THR A 748 -12.71 -12.36 -11.89
C THR A 748 -12.34 -13.18 -10.66
N ASP A 749 -13.05 -13.00 -9.56
CA ASP A 749 -12.82 -13.74 -8.31
C ASP A 749 -13.59 -15.08 -8.25
N GLN A 750 -13.40 -15.83 -7.17
CA GLN A 750 -14.08 -17.10 -6.91
C GLN A 750 -15.59 -16.98 -6.64
N PHE A 751 -16.06 -15.78 -6.29
CA PHE A 751 -17.47 -15.47 -6.06
C PHE A 751 -18.18 -15.00 -7.34
N GLY A 752 -17.42 -14.79 -8.42
CA GLY A 752 -17.90 -14.34 -9.71
C GLY A 752 -18.03 -12.82 -9.81
N ASN A 753 -17.45 -12.05 -8.89
CA ASN A 753 -17.29 -10.61 -9.07
C ASN A 753 -16.26 -10.37 -10.18
N VAL A 754 -16.58 -9.46 -11.09
CA VAL A 754 -15.76 -9.14 -12.26
C VAL A 754 -15.28 -7.72 -12.12
N GLU A 755 -13.99 -7.49 -12.38
CA GLU A 755 -13.38 -6.17 -12.42
C GLU A 755 -14.23 -5.20 -13.26
N LEU A 756 -14.68 -4.10 -12.63
CA LEU A 756 -15.56 -3.13 -13.27
C LEU A 756 -14.78 -2.11 -14.11
N ASN A 757 -13.58 -1.75 -13.66
CA ASN A 757 -12.66 -0.84 -14.34
C ASN A 757 -11.38 -1.57 -14.82
N PRO A 758 -11.44 -2.31 -15.95
CA PRO A 758 -10.28 -3.05 -16.45
C PRO A 758 -9.13 -2.11 -16.81
N HIS A 759 -7.88 -2.54 -16.57
CA HIS A 759 -6.74 -1.72 -16.97
C HIS A 759 -6.54 -1.75 -18.48
N ARG A 760 -6.33 -0.58 -19.09
CA ARG A 760 -6.09 -0.44 -20.53
C ARG A 760 -4.76 0.23 -20.83
N VAL A 761 -3.98 -0.39 -21.71
CA VAL A 761 -2.68 0.13 -22.18
C VAL A 761 -2.67 0.11 -23.71
N THR A 762 -2.35 1.23 -24.34
CA THR A 762 -2.20 1.32 -25.81
C THR A 762 -0.74 1.14 -26.18
N ILE A 763 -0.46 0.25 -27.12
CA ILE A 763 0.89 0.03 -27.67
C ILE A 763 0.86 0.08 -29.20
N GLY A 764 2.01 0.34 -29.83
CA GLY A 764 2.15 0.27 -31.29
C GLY A 764 2.81 -1.03 -31.73
N ILE A 765 2.25 -1.70 -32.74
CA ILE A 765 2.82 -2.88 -33.39
C ILE A 765 3.30 -2.48 -34.79
N GLY A 766 4.60 -2.31 -34.95
CA GLY A 766 5.21 -1.77 -36.18
C GLY A 766 5.01 -0.26 -36.38
N THR A 767 4.33 0.41 -35.44
CA THR A 767 4.06 1.85 -35.44
C THR A 767 4.54 2.50 -34.15
N THR A 768 4.80 3.80 -34.19
CA THR A 768 4.82 4.63 -32.99
C THR A 768 3.37 5.03 -32.68
N PRO A 769 2.81 4.64 -31.53
CA PRO A 769 1.41 4.91 -31.23
C PRO A 769 1.17 6.42 -31.11
N THR A 770 0.15 6.92 -31.78
CA THR A 770 -0.27 8.33 -31.73
C THR A 770 -1.32 8.47 -30.64
N GLY A 771 -0.89 8.53 -29.38
CA GLY A 771 -1.81 8.55 -28.24
C GLY A 771 -2.75 9.77 -28.26
N THR A 772 -4.06 9.53 -28.29
CA THR A 772 -5.11 10.52 -27.99
C THR A 772 -5.72 10.33 -26.60
N GLY A 773 -4.98 9.78 -25.62
CA GLY A 773 -5.51 9.61 -24.27
C GLY A 773 -4.50 9.82 -23.15
N ASP A 774 -4.82 10.72 -22.22
CA ASP A 774 -4.28 10.73 -20.87
C ASP A 774 -4.50 9.36 -20.24
N PRO A 775 -3.48 8.66 -19.73
CA PRO A 775 -3.70 7.54 -18.84
C PRO A 775 -4.50 7.94 -17.58
N GLY A 776 -4.58 9.24 -17.22
CA GLY A 776 -5.30 9.74 -16.06
C GLY A 776 -6.73 10.25 -16.25
N GLN A 777 -7.22 10.48 -17.48
CA GLN A 777 -8.53 11.12 -17.76
C GLN A 777 -9.50 10.23 -18.56
N HIS A 778 -9.01 9.16 -19.21
CA HIS A 778 -9.84 8.34 -20.10
C HIS A 778 -9.88 6.83 -19.76
N GLN A 779 -9.51 6.45 -18.53
CA GLN A 779 -9.70 5.07 -18.06
C GLN A 779 -11.14 4.76 -17.62
N HIS A 780 -12.07 5.70 -17.77
CA HIS A 780 -13.48 5.32 -17.74
C HIS A 780 -13.78 4.58 -19.04
N PRO A 781 -14.29 3.33 -19.01
CA PRO A 781 -15.00 2.86 -20.17
C PRO A 781 -16.05 3.93 -20.50
N ALA A 782 -16.20 4.29 -21.76
CA ALA A 782 -17.42 4.94 -22.22
C ALA A 782 -18.60 3.95 -22.08
N LEU A 783 -18.90 3.52 -20.85
CA LEU A 783 -20.26 3.28 -20.44
C LEU A 783 -20.91 4.64 -20.59
N ALA A 784 -21.79 4.79 -21.59
CA ALA A 784 -22.44 6.05 -21.89
C ALA A 784 -22.80 6.77 -20.59
N GLU A 785 -22.11 7.88 -20.29
CA GLU A 785 -22.22 8.56 -19.01
C GLU A 785 -23.71 8.79 -18.70
N GLY A 786 -24.15 8.19 -17.58
CA GLY A 786 -25.46 8.43 -16.98
C GLY A 786 -26.57 7.40 -17.21
N PHE A 787 -26.36 6.30 -17.94
CA PHE A 787 -27.28 5.15 -17.88
C PHE A 787 -26.74 4.06 -16.96
N GLU A 788 -27.57 3.53 -16.05
CA GLU A 788 -27.13 2.53 -15.07
C GLU A 788 -28.27 1.57 -14.72
N LEU A 789 -28.04 0.26 -14.81
CA LEU A 789 -28.94 -0.75 -14.25
C LEU A 789 -28.44 -1.11 -12.84
N ILE A 790 -28.95 -0.41 -11.82
CA ILE A 790 -28.44 -0.44 -10.44
C ILE A 790 -28.56 -1.85 -9.84
N GLY A 791 -29.73 -2.49 -9.93
CA GLY A 791 -29.93 -3.79 -9.28
C GLY A 791 -31.38 -4.06 -8.92
N ASN A 792 -31.67 -5.27 -8.44
CA ASN A 792 -32.99 -5.63 -7.92
C ASN A 792 -32.92 -5.95 -6.41
N PHE A 793 -33.89 -5.48 -5.62
CA PHE A 793 -33.99 -5.81 -4.19
C PHE A 793 -35.45 -6.08 -3.79
N PRO A 794 -35.72 -7.14 -3.01
CA PRO A 794 -34.78 -8.17 -2.53
C PRO A 794 -34.23 -9.08 -3.66
N ASN A 795 -33.11 -9.76 -3.43
CA ASN A 795 -32.54 -10.80 -4.31
C ASN A 795 -31.69 -11.78 -3.47
N PRO A 796 -32.10 -13.05 -3.25
CA PRO A 796 -33.27 -13.72 -3.81
C PRO A 796 -34.60 -13.11 -3.33
N PHE A 797 -35.68 -13.32 -4.06
CA PHE A 797 -36.98 -12.70 -3.77
C PHE A 797 -38.17 -13.67 -3.86
N ASN A 798 -39.25 -13.34 -3.14
CA ASN A 798 -40.52 -14.09 -3.14
C ASN A 798 -41.74 -13.18 -2.84
N PRO A 799 -42.74 -13.07 -3.72
CA PRO A 799 -42.67 -13.26 -5.17
C PRO A 799 -42.24 -11.98 -5.90
N GLU A 800 -41.96 -10.88 -5.18
CA GLU A 800 -41.71 -9.56 -5.77
C GLU A 800 -40.31 -9.01 -5.50
N THR A 801 -39.76 -8.30 -6.49
CA THR A 801 -38.48 -7.57 -6.41
C THR A 801 -38.58 -6.25 -7.16
N ALA A 802 -37.90 -5.21 -6.67
CA ALA A 802 -37.86 -3.91 -7.30
C ALA A 802 -36.53 -3.71 -8.04
N ILE A 803 -36.58 -3.52 -9.36
CA ILE A 803 -35.44 -3.24 -10.23
C ILE A 803 -35.23 -1.72 -10.33
N ARG A 804 -34.09 -1.23 -9.86
CA ARG A 804 -33.69 0.18 -9.90
C ARG A 804 -32.75 0.43 -11.07
N PHE A 805 -32.95 1.54 -11.76
CA PHE A 805 -32.08 2.00 -12.84
C PHE A 805 -32.10 3.53 -12.98
N ARG A 806 -31.07 4.09 -13.61
CA ARG A 806 -30.88 5.53 -13.83
C ARG A 806 -30.81 5.84 -15.33
N VAL A 807 -31.42 6.96 -15.71
CA VAL A 807 -31.45 7.51 -17.07
C VAL A 807 -30.69 8.84 -17.10
N SER A 808 -29.78 9.01 -18.06
CA SER A 808 -28.76 10.09 -18.09
C SER A 808 -29.33 11.49 -18.28
N ALA A 809 -28.66 12.50 -17.68
CA ALA A 809 -28.91 13.93 -17.88
C ALA A 809 -28.07 14.59 -19.00
N ALA A 810 -27.14 13.86 -19.61
CA ALA A 810 -26.10 14.43 -20.48
C ALA A 810 -26.64 15.23 -21.69
N ASN A 811 -27.89 15.00 -22.14
CA ASN A 811 -28.49 15.68 -23.29
C ASN A 811 -29.85 16.37 -23.01
N GLN A 812 -30.29 16.48 -21.74
CA GLN A 812 -31.59 17.04 -21.30
C GLN A 812 -32.87 16.54 -22.03
N SER A 813 -32.77 15.46 -22.81
CA SER A 813 -33.86 14.92 -23.64
C SER A 813 -34.29 13.53 -23.16
N ALA A 814 -35.55 13.16 -23.37
CA ALA A 814 -36.05 11.83 -23.02
C ALA A 814 -35.37 10.73 -23.87
N SER A 815 -35.11 9.57 -23.26
CA SER A 815 -34.45 8.41 -23.88
C SER A 815 -35.38 7.21 -23.89
N GLN A 816 -35.38 6.43 -24.98
CA GLN A 816 -36.19 5.23 -25.06
C GLN A 816 -35.51 4.13 -24.24
N VAL A 817 -36.14 3.70 -23.15
CA VAL A 817 -35.65 2.65 -22.26
C VAL A 817 -36.53 1.41 -22.40
N ARG A 818 -35.88 0.27 -22.62
CA ARG A 818 -36.50 -1.06 -22.61
C ARG A 818 -35.88 -1.91 -21.51
N LEU A 819 -36.69 -2.45 -20.60
CA LEU A 819 -36.28 -3.33 -19.51
C LEU A 819 -37.03 -4.66 -19.63
N VAL A 820 -36.31 -5.76 -19.80
CA VAL A 820 -36.87 -7.09 -20.08
C VAL A 820 -36.28 -8.15 -19.17
N VAL A 821 -37.12 -9.05 -18.67
CA VAL A 821 -36.74 -10.26 -17.94
C VAL A 821 -36.73 -11.46 -18.89
N TYR A 822 -35.69 -12.26 -18.80
CA TYR A 822 -35.43 -13.47 -19.56
C TYR A 822 -35.23 -14.67 -18.64
N ASP A 823 -35.63 -15.85 -19.11
CA ASP A 823 -35.21 -17.11 -18.50
C ASP A 823 -33.75 -17.45 -18.86
N ILE A 824 -33.21 -18.51 -18.27
CA ILE A 824 -31.82 -18.93 -18.50
C ILE A 824 -31.55 -19.43 -19.94
N LEU A 825 -32.61 -19.74 -20.70
CA LEU A 825 -32.52 -20.12 -22.11
C LEU A 825 -32.58 -18.90 -23.03
N GLY A 826 -32.72 -17.69 -22.47
CA GLY A 826 -32.83 -16.44 -23.21
C GLY A 826 -34.23 -16.14 -23.73
N ASN A 827 -35.26 -16.90 -23.34
CA ASN A 827 -36.63 -16.58 -23.72
C ASN A 827 -37.12 -15.40 -22.89
N GLN A 828 -37.80 -14.45 -23.54
CA GLN A 828 -38.44 -13.33 -22.85
C GLN A 828 -39.57 -13.85 -21.95
N VAL A 829 -39.49 -13.49 -20.67
CA VAL A 829 -40.48 -13.83 -19.63
C VAL A 829 -41.42 -12.66 -19.41
N ARG A 830 -40.88 -11.44 -19.27
CA ARG A 830 -41.65 -10.24 -18.93
C ARG A 830 -40.99 -8.98 -19.48
N GLU A 831 -41.74 -8.10 -20.12
CA GLU A 831 -41.27 -6.72 -20.40
C GLU A 831 -41.77 -5.77 -19.29
N LEU A 832 -40.84 -5.14 -18.58
CA LEU A 832 -41.13 -4.29 -17.42
C LEU A 832 -41.17 -2.79 -17.77
N ALA A 833 -40.47 -2.39 -18.84
CA ALA A 833 -40.51 -1.04 -19.37
C ALA A 833 -40.21 -1.05 -20.87
N ASN A 834 -40.85 -0.16 -21.62
CA ASN A 834 -40.56 0.14 -23.02
C ASN A 834 -41.11 1.53 -23.37
N GLU A 835 -40.47 2.55 -22.82
CA GLU A 835 -41.02 3.90 -22.76
C GLU A 835 -39.93 4.98 -22.85
N GLN A 836 -40.35 6.20 -23.16
CA GLN A 836 -39.48 7.37 -23.17
C GLN A 836 -39.35 7.92 -21.75
N LEU A 837 -38.15 7.89 -21.20
CA LEU A 837 -37.85 8.37 -19.85
C LEU A 837 -36.96 9.61 -19.91
N THR A 838 -37.37 10.66 -19.20
CA THR A 838 -36.51 11.83 -18.96
C THR A 838 -35.34 11.46 -18.04
N PRO A 839 -34.30 12.31 -17.93
CA PRO A 839 -33.25 12.09 -16.95
C PRO A 839 -33.81 11.90 -15.53
N GLY A 840 -33.36 10.88 -14.81
CA GLY A 840 -33.85 10.55 -13.47
C GLY A 840 -33.62 9.11 -13.04
N GLU A 841 -33.97 8.80 -11.80
CA GLU A 841 -33.98 7.44 -11.27
C GLU A 841 -35.37 6.83 -11.37
N TYR A 842 -35.40 5.55 -11.71
CA TYR A 842 -36.62 4.79 -11.95
C TYR A 842 -36.57 3.45 -11.24
N LEU A 843 -37.76 2.99 -10.86
CA LEU A 843 -37.98 1.71 -10.20
C LEU A 843 -39.09 0.96 -10.94
N ARG A 844 -38.85 -0.30 -11.27
CA ARG A 844 -39.85 -1.20 -11.89
C ARG A 844 -39.91 -2.49 -11.08
N THR A 845 -41.12 -2.89 -10.68
CA THR A 845 -41.34 -4.09 -9.89
C THR A 845 -41.61 -5.28 -10.80
N TRP A 846 -41.01 -6.42 -10.50
CA TRP A 846 -41.40 -7.71 -11.07
C TRP A 846 -42.01 -8.59 -9.98
N ASP A 847 -43.20 -9.12 -10.25
CA ASP A 847 -44.01 -9.95 -9.34
C ASP A 847 -43.83 -11.47 -9.57
N GLY A 848 -42.77 -11.85 -10.29
CA GLY A 848 -42.48 -13.24 -10.61
C GLY A 848 -43.51 -13.88 -11.54
N ARG A 849 -44.20 -13.10 -12.39
CA ARG A 849 -45.11 -13.59 -13.44
C ARG A 849 -44.61 -13.21 -14.83
N ASN A 850 -45.04 -13.97 -15.84
CA ASN A 850 -44.76 -13.66 -17.25
C ASN A 850 -45.78 -12.65 -17.83
N ASP A 851 -45.64 -12.28 -19.11
CA ASP A 851 -46.55 -11.36 -19.80
C ASP A 851 -48.02 -11.83 -19.84
N ALA A 852 -48.28 -13.15 -19.76
CA ALA A 852 -49.62 -13.74 -19.70
C ALA A 852 -50.21 -13.80 -18.27
N GLY A 853 -49.51 -13.27 -17.26
CA GLY A 853 -49.91 -13.31 -15.85
C GLY A 853 -49.70 -14.69 -15.19
N VAL A 854 -49.06 -15.63 -15.90
CA VAL A 854 -48.75 -16.96 -15.39
C VAL A 854 -47.52 -16.87 -14.49
N PRO A 855 -47.55 -17.50 -13.30
CA PRO A 855 -46.40 -17.48 -12.40
C PRO A 855 -45.16 -18.15 -13.01
N ALA A 856 -44.01 -17.48 -12.91
CA ALA A 856 -42.71 -18.00 -13.31
C ALA A 856 -42.19 -19.02 -12.29
N ALA A 857 -41.43 -20.03 -12.74
CA ALA A 857 -40.86 -21.06 -11.88
C ALA A 857 -39.77 -20.51 -10.93
N SER A 858 -39.51 -21.16 -9.81
CA SER A 858 -38.32 -20.84 -9.00
C SER A 858 -37.06 -21.09 -9.84
N GLY A 859 -36.11 -20.16 -9.82
CA GLY A 859 -34.90 -20.28 -10.64
C GLY A 859 -34.20 -18.96 -10.91
N LEU A 860 -33.10 -19.06 -11.66
CA LEU A 860 -32.29 -17.93 -12.09
C LEU A 860 -32.92 -17.27 -13.31
N TYR A 861 -33.06 -15.95 -13.26
CA TYR A 861 -33.53 -15.10 -14.35
C TYR A 861 -32.49 -14.03 -14.65
N ILE A 862 -32.47 -13.57 -15.89
CA ILE A 862 -31.63 -12.46 -16.34
C ILE A 862 -32.55 -11.30 -16.67
N TYR A 863 -32.22 -10.07 -16.26
CA TYR A 863 -32.93 -8.88 -16.73
C TYR A 863 -31.96 -7.94 -17.44
N GLU A 864 -32.39 -7.41 -18.58
CA GLU A 864 -31.60 -6.53 -19.45
C GLU A 864 -32.30 -5.18 -19.58
N MET A 865 -31.51 -4.11 -19.42
CA MET A 865 -31.89 -2.76 -19.79
C MET A 865 -31.18 -2.36 -21.09
N VAL A 866 -31.93 -1.85 -22.05
CA VAL A 866 -31.45 -1.24 -23.29
C VAL A 866 -31.96 0.19 -23.38
N ALA A 867 -31.08 1.17 -23.57
CA ALA A 867 -31.47 2.56 -23.78
C ALA A 867 -31.02 3.09 -25.16
N ARG A 868 -31.82 3.98 -25.76
CA ARG A 868 -31.57 4.63 -27.06
C ARG A 868 -31.87 6.13 -26.97
N ASN A 869 -30.89 6.97 -27.32
CA ASN A 869 -31.07 8.42 -27.41
C ASN A 869 -31.71 8.82 -28.75
N PRO A 870 -32.61 9.83 -28.77
CA PRO A 870 -33.11 10.44 -30.01
C PRO A 870 -31.99 11.29 -30.66
N GLY A 871 -31.10 10.63 -31.40
CA GLY A 871 -29.96 11.28 -32.06
C GLY A 871 -28.86 10.32 -32.50
N SER A 872 -28.89 9.07 -32.06
CA SER A 872 -27.88 8.06 -32.44
C SER A 872 -27.97 7.72 -33.93
N PRO A 873 -26.89 7.95 -34.73
CA PRO A 873 -26.86 7.54 -36.13
C PRO A 873 -27.08 6.03 -36.25
N GLY A 874 -27.97 5.58 -37.15
CA GLY A 874 -28.19 4.16 -37.42
C GLY A 874 -29.11 3.41 -36.45
N GLY A 875 -29.65 4.08 -35.42
CA GLY A 875 -30.61 3.47 -34.49
C GLY A 875 -29.98 2.48 -33.50
N GLU A 876 -28.66 2.47 -33.32
CA GLU A 876 -27.97 1.60 -32.37
C GLU A 876 -28.27 1.96 -30.90
N ALA A 877 -28.15 0.98 -30.00
CA ALA A 877 -28.35 1.18 -28.56
C ALA A 877 -27.18 1.97 -27.96
N THR A 878 -27.47 3.01 -27.18
CA THR A 878 -26.46 3.81 -26.48
C THR A 878 -26.06 3.22 -25.13
N PHE A 879 -26.89 2.32 -24.60
CA PHE A 879 -26.60 1.59 -23.36
C PHE A 879 -27.27 0.22 -23.40
N ARG A 880 -26.55 -0.80 -22.93
CA ARG A 880 -27.07 -2.15 -22.73
C ARG A 880 -26.38 -2.77 -21.52
N GLN A 881 -27.15 -3.19 -20.52
CA GLN A 881 -26.64 -3.88 -19.34
C GLN A 881 -27.61 -4.96 -18.92
N ALA A 882 -27.09 -6.13 -18.52
CA ALA A 882 -27.88 -7.23 -17.98
C ALA A 882 -27.39 -7.61 -16.57
N LYS A 883 -28.31 -8.06 -15.72
CA LYS A 883 -28.03 -8.53 -14.35
C LYS A 883 -28.85 -9.79 -14.06
N LYS A 884 -28.45 -10.54 -13.04
CA LYS A 884 -29.07 -11.81 -12.62
C LYS A 884 -29.95 -11.62 -11.38
N MET A 885 -31.05 -12.35 -11.29
CA MET A 885 -31.91 -12.41 -10.11
C MET A 885 -32.43 -13.82 -9.84
N LEU A 886 -32.65 -14.14 -8.56
CA LEU A 886 -33.09 -15.46 -8.11
C LEU A 886 -34.51 -15.38 -7.54
N LEU A 887 -35.48 -15.99 -8.24
CA LEU A 887 -36.84 -16.16 -7.76
C LEU A 887 -36.93 -17.44 -6.91
N VAL A 888 -37.38 -17.33 -5.67
CA VAL A 888 -37.60 -18.44 -4.75
C VAL A 888 -39.08 -18.44 -4.39
N ARG A 889 -39.86 -19.42 -4.88
CA ARG A 889 -41.25 -19.59 -4.46
C ARG A 889 -41.41 -20.52 -3.27
#